data_AF-S9QGY6-F1
#
_entry.id   AF-S9QGY6-F1
#
_cell.length_a   1.000
_cell.length_b   1.000
_cell.length_c   1.000
_cell.angle_alpha   90.00
_cell.angle_beta   90.00
_cell.angle_gamma   90.00
#
_symmetry.space_group_name_H-M   'P 1'
#
loop_
_entity.id
_entity.type
_entity.pdbx_description
1 polymer ?
#
loop_
_entity_poly.entity_id
_entity_poly.type
_entity_poly.pdbx_seq_one_letter_code
_entity_poly.pdbx_strand_id
1 'polypeptide(L)'
;MKTRASSAGRERNLARPPPAAALPALFAAMLSLTACGGAADSSTSDASPQPSPASTAPSTVAAAPEAAPVPVPIPGLGATEYVPLYAVGTPVAEQIQYTEADGTLVTLAGFRPTNRHARERGEPWFDPVDVGPGRYFDFPTWYFQNRTFGLMIRDQVPAGRSRIEISLRVNDGTFINTGLSAFRRDDPNVGEYGWKMNVGFQNPKEGNKNTCHATSAREDCMVVITDNWRAPKPGTPFKPGDVIELAPAPFLPHTADNKAIIDGGGSRYYSFENLYQVGVGIRAWYGVAPLLDSVPLPASTLLGGEASVSYNYSEEPHRVFQQMANNIGIADTRRFVEGRRLFHTSFVDGKHSESPDINPAFTQHANQLGPRYNNTRCIECHALNGRSKVPTPGSTLDTMTIETAAASSTAGNTPDPTYGINVQQRAQAVGAPDYSVSVKSYEKTVRTLPDGETVELQKPVYAFKGPVPAHYSVRQAPQVVGLGLLEAVDESTLLALADPTDANGDGVKGVPNWAYNPETGKQHLGRFGWKAGKASLRHQSGAALLKDLGVTSPVYKTLDCQKGVANCNASTAATSISETEIERLSSYLSLLGVPAQRSLRSGYPDGMRVAPEHDVDPAQISRGATLFAQARCGTCHTPQLKTGANHPFAELRNQTIHPYTNLMLHDMGPELADTLTEGQAAPGMWRTPPLWGIGSLKYVQGGAQNVRYLHDGRARTLMEAIAWHGGEATNSRDKFEALSKADRTAVLAFLESL
;
A
#
# COMPACT_ATOMS: atom_id res chain seq x y z
N MET A 1 38.55 -29.33 39.67
CA MET A 1 39.14 -28.95 40.99
C MET A 1 38.76 -27.51 41.28
N LYS A 2 38.52 -27.13 42.55
CA LYS A 2 38.06 -25.79 43.04
C LYS A 2 36.66 -25.41 42.50
N THR A 3 35.53 -25.31 43.22
CA THR A 3 35.09 -25.22 44.64
C THR A 3 35.02 -23.83 45.32
N ARG A 4 33.78 -23.28 45.37
CA ARG A 4 33.06 -22.53 46.46
C ARG A 4 31.89 -21.75 45.79
N ALA A 5 30.61 -21.78 46.23
CA ALA A 5 29.97 -21.49 47.53
C ALA A 5 29.85 -19.97 47.84
N SER A 6 28.77 -19.41 48.42
CA SER A 6 27.41 -19.91 48.75
C SER A 6 26.54 -18.82 49.43
N SER A 7 25.28 -18.62 49.02
CA SER A 7 24.17 -18.01 49.82
C SER A 7 22.89 -17.91 48.97
N ALA A 8 21.62 -18.14 49.35
CA ALA A 8 20.88 -18.36 50.62
C ALA A 8 19.88 -17.24 50.98
N GLY A 9 18.60 -17.44 50.63
CA GLY A 9 17.44 -17.03 51.44
C GLY A 9 16.71 -15.72 51.09
N ARG A 10 15.46 -15.83 50.63
CA ARG A 10 14.28 -15.55 51.48
C ARG A 10 12.95 -15.91 50.81
N GLU A 11 12.13 -16.67 51.52
CA GLU A 11 10.70 -16.85 51.23
C GLU A 11 9.87 -15.66 51.76
N ARG A 12 8.73 -15.36 51.13
CA ARG A 12 7.57 -14.73 51.78
C ARG A 12 6.26 -15.19 51.15
N ASN A 13 5.53 -16.06 51.87
CA ASN A 13 4.13 -16.37 51.60
C ASN A 13 3.20 -15.34 52.28
N LEU A 14 2.31 -14.70 51.52
CA LEU A 14 1.03 -14.11 51.97
C LEU A 14 0.06 -14.20 50.77
N ALA A 15 -0.87 -15.16 50.71
CA ALA A 15 -2.14 -15.24 51.44
C ALA A 15 -3.25 -14.32 50.89
N ARG A 16 -4.22 -14.91 50.19
CA ARG A 16 -5.56 -14.31 49.90
C ARG A 16 -6.44 -14.32 51.16
N PRO A 17 -7.50 -13.51 51.22
CA PRO A 17 -8.83 -14.11 51.10
C PRO A 17 -9.85 -13.31 50.22
N PRO A 18 -11.01 -13.92 49.86
CA PRO A 18 -12.13 -13.29 49.12
C PRO A 18 -13.40 -13.21 50.02
N PRO A 19 -14.65 -13.17 49.49
CA PRO A 19 -15.30 -12.21 48.59
C PRO A 19 -16.55 -11.54 49.24
N ALA A 20 -17.29 -10.72 48.49
CA ALA A 20 -18.66 -10.29 48.81
C ALA A 20 -19.57 -10.44 47.56
N ALA A 21 -20.90 -10.53 47.75
CA ALA A 21 -21.87 -10.91 46.71
C ALA A 21 -23.28 -10.31 46.96
N ALA A 22 -24.22 -10.61 46.04
CA ALA A 22 -25.68 -10.38 46.13
C ALA A 22 -26.17 -8.92 45.93
N LEU A 23 -27.38 -8.63 45.39
CA LEU A 23 -28.42 -9.42 44.67
C LEU A 23 -29.25 -8.44 43.74
N PRO A 24 -30.46 -8.73 43.17
CA PRO A 24 -30.83 -8.21 41.84
C PRO A 24 -32.02 -7.23 41.84
N ALA A 25 -32.45 -6.83 40.63
CA ALA A 25 -33.81 -6.33 40.37
C ALA A 25 -34.38 -6.97 39.08
N LEU A 26 -35.61 -7.48 39.16
CA LEU A 26 -36.45 -7.77 37.98
C LEU A 26 -37.29 -6.54 37.67
N PHE A 27 -37.67 -6.35 36.40
CA PHE A 27 -39.05 -6.02 36.07
C PHE A 27 -39.40 -6.58 34.68
N ALA A 28 -40.67 -6.93 34.49
CA ALA A 28 -41.20 -7.44 33.23
C ALA A 28 -42.56 -6.80 32.94
N ALA A 29 -42.84 -6.52 31.67
CA ALA A 29 -44.20 -6.32 31.16
C ALA A 29 -44.22 -6.64 29.66
N MET A 30 -45.29 -7.28 29.21
CA MET A 30 -45.62 -7.43 27.79
C MET A 30 -46.49 -6.26 27.35
N LEU A 31 -46.57 -6.01 26.04
CA LEU A 31 -47.89 -5.99 25.39
C LEU A 31 -47.78 -6.42 23.93
N SER A 32 -48.86 -6.99 23.39
CA SER A 32 -48.99 -7.50 22.03
C SER A 32 -50.26 -6.93 21.37
N LEU A 33 -50.37 -7.03 20.04
CA LEU A 33 -51.56 -7.13 19.16
C LEU A 33 -51.01 -7.04 17.70
N THR A 34 -51.09 -8.04 16.81
CA THR A 34 -52.22 -8.45 15.91
C THR A 34 -52.74 -7.35 14.95
N ALA A 35 -53.11 -7.58 13.67
CA ALA A 35 -52.98 -8.68 12.68
C ALA A 35 -53.50 -8.13 11.29
N CYS A 36 -53.86 -8.82 10.20
CA CYS A 36 -54.00 -10.25 9.84
C CYS A 36 -54.10 -10.45 8.29
N GLY A 37 -53.59 -11.57 7.74
CA GLY A 37 -53.99 -12.15 6.45
C GLY A 37 -53.33 -11.59 5.16
N GLY A 38 -53.26 -12.30 4.03
CA GLY A 38 -53.62 -13.70 3.68
C GLY A 38 -52.74 -14.20 2.49
N ALA A 39 -52.49 -15.50 2.28
CA ALA A 39 -53.38 -16.52 1.68
C ALA A 39 -53.75 -16.23 0.20
N ALA A 40 -53.63 -17.15 -0.77
CA ALA A 40 -53.10 -18.53 -0.80
C ALA A 40 -52.78 -18.99 -2.26
N ASP A 41 -52.44 -20.28 -2.42
CA ASP A 41 -52.48 -21.12 -3.65
C ASP A 41 -51.55 -20.78 -4.84
N SER A 42 -51.19 -21.68 -5.77
CA SER A 42 -50.75 -23.10 -5.79
C SER A 42 -51.04 -23.68 -7.19
N SER A 43 -50.08 -24.37 -7.84
CA SER A 43 -50.31 -25.51 -8.78
C SER A 43 -48.99 -25.97 -9.44
N THR A 44 -49.02 -27.12 -10.10
CA THR A 44 -47.86 -27.91 -10.55
C THR A 44 -48.03 -28.45 -11.97
N SER A 45 -46.94 -28.61 -12.74
CA SER A 45 -46.89 -29.57 -13.86
C SER A 45 -45.45 -29.90 -14.29
N ASP A 46 -45.13 -31.20 -14.39
CA ASP A 46 -43.92 -31.74 -15.02
C ASP A 46 -44.05 -31.85 -16.54
N ALA A 47 -42.92 -31.74 -17.27
CA ALA A 47 -42.73 -32.39 -18.57
C ALA A 47 -41.23 -32.48 -18.95
N SER A 48 -40.83 -33.59 -19.58
CA SER A 48 -39.55 -33.76 -20.30
C SER A 48 -39.70 -34.91 -21.31
N PRO A 49 -39.09 -34.79 -22.51
CA PRO A 49 -37.91 -35.61 -22.79
C PRO A 49 -36.82 -34.94 -23.66
N GLN A 50 -35.67 -35.63 -23.73
CA GLN A 50 -34.42 -35.34 -24.47
C GLN A 50 -34.47 -35.74 -25.98
N PRO A 51 -33.41 -35.60 -26.84
CA PRO A 51 -31.99 -35.23 -26.58
C PRO A 51 -31.25 -34.26 -27.57
N SER A 52 -30.13 -33.68 -27.09
CA SER A 52 -28.88 -33.33 -27.83
C SER A 52 -28.86 -32.20 -28.91
N PRO A 53 -27.68 -31.61 -29.24
CA PRO A 53 -26.47 -31.37 -28.43
C PRO A 53 -25.82 -29.96 -28.59
N ALA A 54 -24.71 -29.74 -27.85
CA ALA A 54 -23.59 -28.80 -28.11
C ALA A 54 -23.59 -27.34 -27.56
N SER A 55 -22.36 -26.91 -27.19
CA SER A 55 -21.87 -25.53 -27.06
C SER A 55 -22.54 -24.53 -26.09
N THR A 56 -22.34 -24.72 -24.78
CA THR A 56 -22.50 -23.61 -23.80
C THR A 56 -21.27 -22.70 -23.80
N ALA A 57 -21.36 -21.56 -24.50
CA ALA A 57 -20.54 -20.39 -24.20
C ALA A 57 -20.90 -19.84 -22.80
N PRO A 58 -19.98 -19.14 -22.10
CA PRO A 58 -20.30 -18.54 -20.81
C PRO A 58 -21.40 -17.49 -20.97
N SER A 59 -22.45 -17.58 -20.15
CA SER A 59 -23.57 -16.62 -20.18
C SER A 59 -23.10 -15.25 -19.70
N THR A 60 -22.87 -14.33 -20.64
CA THR A 60 -22.69 -12.91 -20.35
C THR A 60 -24.03 -12.32 -19.93
N VAL A 61 -24.34 -12.41 -18.63
CA VAL A 61 -25.35 -11.54 -18.02
C VAL A 61 -24.86 -10.11 -18.25
N ALA A 62 -25.49 -9.40 -19.17
CA ALA A 62 -25.14 -8.02 -19.46
C ALA A 62 -25.33 -7.19 -18.19
N ALA A 63 -24.24 -6.63 -17.67
CA ALA A 63 -24.31 -5.71 -16.56
C ALA A 63 -25.24 -4.55 -16.95
N ALA A 64 -26.11 -4.14 -16.02
CA ALA A 64 -26.86 -2.90 -16.18
C ALA A 64 -25.85 -1.76 -16.44
N PRO A 65 -26.12 -0.83 -17.37
CA PRO A 65 -25.17 0.22 -17.71
C PRO A 65 -24.84 1.03 -16.44
N GLU A 66 -23.56 1.07 -16.08
CA GLU A 66 -23.12 1.76 -14.87
C GLU A 66 -23.54 3.23 -14.93
N ALA A 67 -24.21 3.70 -13.87
CA ALA A 67 -24.76 5.04 -13.81
C ALA A 67 -23.61 6.06 -13.84
N ALA A 68 -23.39 6.70 -14.99
CA ALA A 68 -22.28 7.62 -15.17
C ALA A 68 -22.28 8.73 -14.08
N PRO A 69 -21.12 9.03 -13.44
CA PRO A 69 -21.06 10.04 -12.39
C PRO A 69 -21.60 11.39 -12.87
N VAL A 70 -22.54 11.93 -12.09
CA VAL A 70 -23.26 13.19 -12.35
C VAL A 70 -22.40 14.37 -11.88
N PRO A 71 -22.31 15.49 -12.64
CA PRO A 71 -21.63 16.69 -12.18
C PRO A 71 -22.24 17.26 -10.89
N VAL A 72 -21.37 17.75 -10.00
CA VAL A 72 -21.71 18.35 -8.70
C VAL A 72 -21.25 19.81 -8.71
N PRO A 73 -22.17 20.80 -8.57
CA PRO A 73 -21.81 22.22 -8.50
C PRO A 73 -20.93 22.55 -7.29
N ILE A 74 -19.94 23.44 -7.47
CA ILE A 74 -18.98 23.79 -6.40
C ILE A 74 -18.56 25.28 -6.39
N PRO A 75 -19.51 26.22 -6.16
CA PRO A 75 -19.21 27.65 -6.18
C PRO A 75 -18.15 28.03 -5.12
N GLY A 76 -17.14 28.81 -5.55
CA GLY A 76 -16.12 29.40 -4.67
C GLY A 76 -14.78 28.66 -4.59
N LEU A 77 -14.68 27.42 -5.08
CA LEU A 77 -13.45 26.60 -5.00
C LEU A 77 -12.71 26.46 -6.35
N GLY A 78 -12.69 27.53 -7.15
CA GLY A 78 -11.93 27.58 -8.41
C GLY A 78 -12.55 26.82 -9.59
N ALA A 79 -13.61 26.05 -9.39
CA ALA A 79 -14.41 25.41 -10.44
C ALA A 79 -15.89 25.83 -10.31
N THR A 80 -16.68 25.58 -11.35
CA THR A 80 -18.15 25.73 -11.30
C THR A 80 -18.83 24.42 -10.90
N GLU A 81 -18.29 23.30 -11.35
CA GLU A 81 -18.73 21.93 -11.05
C GLU A 81 -17.54 20.97 -11.15
N TYR A 82 -17.70 19.77 -10.61
CA TYR A 82 -16.77 18.65 -10.83
C TYR A 82 -17.54 17.33 -11.00
N VAL A 83 -16.89 16.33 -11.58
CA VAL A 83 -17.43 14.98 -11.70
C VAL A 83 -16.76 14.08 -10.64
N PRO A 84 -17.53 13.38 -9.78
CA PRO A 84 -16.97 12.39 -8.86
C PRO A 84 -16.19 11.30 -9.60
N LEU A 85 -15.11 10.78 -9.01
CA LEU A 85 -14.28 9.77 -9.66
C LEU A 85 -15.00 8.41 -9.83
N TYR A 86 -15.86 8.05 -8.88
CA TYR A 86 -16.68 6.82 -8.90
C TYR A 86 -18.17 7.15 -8.75
N ALA A 87 -19.03 6.30 -9.29
CA ALA A 87 -20.47 6.47 -9.19
C ALA A 87 -21.00 5.97 -7.84
N VAL A 88 -22.13 6.54 -7.38
CA VAL A 88 -22.85 5.98 -6.24
C VAL A 88 -23.34 4.59 -6.62
N GLY A 89 -22.83 3.57 -5.92
CA GLY A 89 -23.14 2.17 -6.24
C GLY A 89 -22.27 1.53 -7.32
N THR A 90 -21.13 2.13 -7.69
CA THR A 90 -20.10 1.47 -8.52
C THR A 90 -19.83 0.04 -8.01
N PRO A 91 -19.88 -1.00 -8.87
CA PRO A 91 -19.73 -2.39 -8.46
C PRO A 91 -18.44 -2.70 -7.70
N VAL A 92 -18.49 -3.74 -6.87
CA VAL A 92 -17.32 -4.29 -6.17
C VAL A 92 -16.64 -5.33 -7.07
N ALA A 93 -15.32 -5.23 -7.23
CA ALA A 93 -14.53 -6.15 -8.06
C ALA A 93 -14.36 -7.56 -7.44
N GLU A 94 -14.18 -7.63 -6.11
CA GLU A 94 -14.25 -8.84 -5.30
C GLU A 94 -14.84 -8.50 -3.91
N GLN A 95 -15.80 -9.29 -3.44
CA GLN A 95 -16.35 -9.14 -2.09
C GLN A 95 -15.42 -9.82 -1.07
N ILE A 96 -14.65 -9.04 -0.32
CA ILE A 96 -13.68 -9.56 0.67
C ILE A 96 -14.34 -10.03 1.98
N GLN A 97 -15.54 -9.55 2.33
CA GLN A 97 -16.24 -9.99 3.54
C GLN A 97 -17.77 -9.79 3.42
N TYR A 98 -18.55 -10.75 3.92
CA TYR A 98 -20.01 -10.66 4.04
C TYR A 98 -20.54 -11.57 5.16
N THR A 99 -21.82 -11.44 5.54
CA THR A 99 -22.47 -12.32 6.52
C THR A 99 -23.58 -13.12 5.84
N GLU A 100 -23.62 -14.44 6.04
CA GLU A 100 -24.70 -15.31 5.57
C GLU A 100 -25.97 -15.14 6.45
N ALA A 101 -27.13 -15.57 5.94
CA ALA A 101 -28.43 -15.34 6.59
C ALA A 101 -28.60 -15.99 7.98
N ASP A 102 -27.71 -16.91 8.38
CA ASP A 102 -27.71 -17.54 9.70
C ASP A 102 -26.73 -16.87 10.70
N GLY A 103 -26.05 -15.80 10.29
CA GLY A 103 -25.02 -15.10 11.06
C GLY A 103 -23.58 -15.55 10.79
N THR A 104 -23.34 -16.54 9.91
CA THR A 104 -21.97 -16.97 9.57
C THR A 104 -21.20 -15.82 8.87
N LEU A 105 -20.07 -15.40 9.45
CA LEU A 105 -19.19 -14.41 8.84
C LEU A 105 -18.29 -15.09 7.81
N VAL A 106 -18.33 -14.63 6.56
CA VAL A 106 -17.47 -15.12 5.49
C VAL A 106 -16.43 -14.07 5.15
N THR A 107 -15.15 -14.42 5.22
CA THR A 107 -14.02 -13.57 4.83
C THR A 107 -13.24 -14.26 3.71
N LEU A 108 -12.92 -13.53 2.65
CA LEU A 108 -12.12 -13.98 1.51
C LEU A 108 -10.76 -13.29 1.62
N ALA A 109 -9.74 -14.08 1.94
CA ALA A 109 -8.40 -13.59 2.28
C ALA A 109 -7.38 -14.08 1.25
N GLY A 110 -6.69 -13.15 0.59
CA GLY A 110 -5.68 -13.42 -0.42
C GLY A 110 -4.29 -13.75 0.15
N PHE A 111 -3.58 -14.67 -0.51
CA PHE A 111 -2.26 -15.13 -0.10
C PHE A 111 -1.31 -15.26 -1.31
N ARG A 112 -0.05 -14.87 -1.09
CA ARG A 112 1.07 -15.05 -2.02
C ARG A 112 2.08 -16.06 -1.47
N PRO A 113 2.91 -16.70 -2.31
CA PRO A 113 4.01 -17.53 -1.81
C PRO A 113 5.10 -16.67 -1.17
N THR A 114 5.81 -17.25 -0.22
CA THR A 114 7.03 -16.72 0.42
C THR A 114 8.11 -17.82 0.42
N ASN A 115 9.38 -17.44 0.50
CA ASN A 115 10.48 -18.42 0.59
C ASN A 115 10.77 -18.86 2.05
N ARG A 116 10.24 -18.14 3.05
CA ARG A 116 10.41 -18.36 4.49
C ARG A 116 9.17 -17.93 5.30
N HIS A 117 9.11 -18.34 6.57
CA HIS A 117 8.10 -17.90 7.56
C HIS A 117 8.31 -16.44 8.01
N ALA A 118 7.28 -15.80 8.59
CA ALA A 118 7.26 -14.37 8.92
C ALA A 118 8.28 -13.91 9.95
N ARG A 119 8.90 -14.85 10.65
CA ARG A 119 9.91 -14.61 11.68
C ARG A 119 11.23 -15.35 11.42
N GLU A 120 11.42 -15.92 10.24
CA GLU A 120 12.68 -16.54 9.81
C GLU A 120 13.60 -15.46 9.22
N ARG A 121 14.46 -14.89 10.09
CA ARG A 121 15.26 -13.68 9.86
C ARG A 121 16.54 -13.87 9.05
N GLY A 122 17.01 -15.11 8.91
CA GLY A 122 18.23 -15.48 8.18
C GLY A 122 19.16 -16.35 9.04
N GLU A 123 19.21 -16.05 10.33
CA GLU A 123 20.00 -16.68 11.39
C GLU A 123 19.15 -17.57 12.33
N PRO A 124 19.78 -18.34 13.25
CA PRO A 124 19.08 -19.04 14.33
C PRO A 124 18.44 -18.06 15.34
N TRP A 125 17.24 -18.37 15.85
CA TRP A 125 16.39 -17.48 16.65
C TRP A 125 17.07 -16.69 17.80
N PHE A 126 18.09 -17.27 18.45
CA PHE A 126 18.82 -16.65 19.57
C PHE A 126 20.21 -16.10 19.20
N ASP A 127 20.56 -16.03 17.91
CA ASP A 127 21.82 -15.43 17.50
C ASP A 127 21.77 -13.90 17.72
N PRO A 128 22.74 -13.31 18.44
CA PRO A 128 22.83 -11.85 18.58
C PRO A 128 23.35 -11.15 17.31
N VAL A 129 23.79 -11.89 16.28
CA VAL A 129 24.40 -11.36 15.05
C VAL A 129 23.42 -11.39 13.88
N ASP A 130 23.32 -10.27 13.16
CA ASP A 130 22.67 -10.20 11.84
C ASP A 130 23.53 -10.91 10.79
N VAL A 131 23.02 -11.97 10.17
CA VAL A 131 23.74 -12.72 9.10
C VAL A 131 23.28 -12.33 7.69
N GLY A 132 22.44 -11.31 7.56
CA GLY A 132 21.71 -10.95 6.35
C GLY A 132 20.25 -11.40 6.38
N PRO A 133 19.40 -10.78 5.54
CA PRO A 133 17.95 -10.80 5.69
C PRO A 133 17.28 -12.16 5.42
N GLY A 134 16.06 -12.28 5.96
CA GLY A 134 15.14 -13.38 5.72
C GLY A 134 14.60 -13.39 4.30
N ARG A 135 13.55 -14.20 4.07
CA ARG A 135 12.90 -14.33 2.75
C ARG A 135 11.39 -14.53 2.83
N TYR A 136 10.75 -13.71 3.64
CA TYR A 136 9.31 -13.66 3.84
C TYR A 136 8.68 -12.49 3.07
N PHE A 137 9.24 -11.29 3.17
CA PHE A 137 8.80 -10.13 2.38
C PHE A 137 9.31 -10.18 0.93
N ASP A 138 10.25 -11.08 0.59
CA ASP A 138 10.64 -11.36 -0.80
C ASP A 138 9.48 -11.89 -1.65
N PHE A 139 9.58 -11.67 -2.96
CA PHE A 139 8.69 -12.24 -3.96
C PHE A 139 9.46 -13.37 -4.66
N PRO A 140 9.12 -14.65 -4.45
CA PRO A 140 9.82 -15.77 -5.06
C PRO A 140 9.77 -15.70 -6.60
N THR A 141 10.76 -16.26 -7.29
CA THR A 141 10.73 -16.29 -8.76
C THR A 141 9.50 -17.04 -9.28
N TRP A 142 8.98 -16.59 -10.42
CA TRP A 142 7.70 -17.01 -11.02
C TRP A 142 6.43 -16.71 -10.19
N TYR A 143 6.46 -15.84 -9.16
CA TYR A 143 5.29 -15.51 -8.32
C TYR A 143 4.01 -15.12 -9.08
N PHE A 144 4.15 -14.56 -10.29
CA PHE A 144 3.07 -14.14 -11.18
C PHE A 144 2.54 -15.25 -12.12
N GLN A 145 2.94 -16.52 -11.94
CA GLN A 145 2.43 -17.65 -12.72
C GLN A 145 1.89 -18.74 -11.78
N ASN A 146 0.57 -18.97 -11.82
CA ASN A 146 -0.16 -20.05 -11.13
C ASN A 146 0.27 -20.29 -9.67
N ARG A 147 0.54 -19.20 -8.94
CA ARG A 147 1.06 -19.22 -7.56
C ARG A 147 0.26 -18.35 -6.59
N THR A 148 -0.73 -17.59 -7.06
CA THR A 148 -1.66 -16.84 -6.20
C THR A 148 -2.89 -17.65 -5.88
N PHE A 149 -3.40 -17.44 -4.66
CA PHE A 149 -4.44 -18.24 -4.07
C PHE A 149 -5.03 -17.48 -2.87
N GLY A 150 -5.93 -18.11 -2.13
CA GLY A 150 -6.42 -17.57 -0.87
C GLY A 150 -7.28 -18.53 -0.07
N LEU A 151 -7.81 -18.03 1.03
CA LEU A 151 -8.66 -18.75 1.97
C LEU A 151 -10.04 -18.09 2.04
N MET A 152 -11.08 -18.88 1.79
CA MET A 152 -12.46 -18.54 2.15
C MET A 152 -12.73 -19.08 3.55
N ILE A 153 -12.84 -18.18 4.52
CA ILE A 153 -13.02 -18.49 5.95
C ILE A 153 -14.49 -18.23 6.30
N ARG A 154 -15.26 -19.29 6.58
CA ARG A 154 -16.63 -19.23 7.12
C ARG A 154 -16.58 -19.43 8.63
N ASP A 155 -16.62 -18.34 9.38
CA ASP A 155 -16.66 -18.33 10.83
C ASP A 155 -18.12 -18.35 11.33
N GLN A 156 -18.47 -19.43 12.02
CA GLN A 156 -19.83 -19.68 12.50
C GLN A 156 -19.99 -19.31 14.00
N VAL A 157 -18.96 -18.73 14.62
CA VAL A 157 -18.99 -18.31 16.03
C VAL A 157 -19.97 -17.15 16.26
N PRO A 158 -20.11 -16.15 15.37
CA PRO A 158 -21.21 -15.18 15.46
C PRO A 158 -22.60 -15.80 15.31
N ALA A 159 -22.71 -16.92 14.56
CA ALA A 159 -23.91 -17.76 14.48
C ALA A 159 -24.09 -18.72 15.68
N GLY A 160 -23.34 -18.51 16.77
CA GLY A 160 -23.44 -19.29 18.01
C GLY A 160 -22.77 -20.67 17.98
N ARG A 161 -21.94 -20.98 16.97
CA ARG A 161 -21.35 -22.32 16.78
C ARG A 161 -19.83 -22.25 16.85
N SER A 162 -19.21 -23.07 17.71
CA SER A 162 -17.75 -23.22 17.75
C SER A 162 -17.24 -24.02 16.54
N ARG A 163 -17.22 -23.37 15.38
CA ARG A 163 -16.87 -23.98 14.09
C ARG A 163 -16.41 -22.92 13.11
N ILE A 164 -15.22 -23.12 12.55
CA ILE A 164 -14.69 -22.30 11.46
C ILE A 164 -14.31 -23.24 10.33
N GLU A 165 -14.85 -22.99 9.14
CA GLU A 165 -14.56 -23.75 7.93
C GLU A 165 -13.68 -22.91 7.03
N ILE A 166 -12.50 -23.44 6.68
CA ILE A 166 -11.49 -22.74 5.89
C ILE A 166 -11.32 -23.52 4.59
N SER A 167 -11.75 -22.94 3.47
CA SER A 167 -11.53 -23.53 2.15
C SER A 167 -10.38 -22.84 1.42
N LEU A 168 -9.50 -23.61 0.77
CA LEU A 168 -8.47 -23.06 -0.11
C LEU A 168 -9.04 -22.81 -1.52
N ARG A 169 -8.64 -21.69 -2.12
CA ARG A 169 -8.95 -21.29 -3.50
C ARG A 169 -7.66 -21.02 -4.26
N VAL A 170 -7.39 -21.74 -5.33
CA VAL A 170 -6.28 -21.44 -6.25
C VAL A 170 -6.82 -20.49 -7.33
N ASN A 171 -6.09 -19.45 -7.72
CA ASN A 171 -6.57 -18.56 -8.80
C ASN A 171 -6.40 -19.20 -10.19
N ASP A 172 -5.30 -19.93 -10.41
CA ASP A 172 -4.97 -20.54 -11.69
C ASP A 172 -4.31 -21.92 -11.50
N GLY A 173 -4.77 -22.92 -12.25
CA GLY A 173 -4.15 -24.24 -12.27
C GLY A 173 -4.54 -25.14 -11.09
N THR A 174 -3.55 -25.71 -10.39
CA THR A 174 -3.74 -26.75 -9.37
C THR A 174 -2.59 -26.76 -8.38
N PHE A 175 -2.90 -26.93 -7.10
CA PHE A 175 -1.96 -27.28 -6.04
C PHE A 175 -2.18 -28.73 -5.58
N ILE A 176 -1.11 -29.40 -5.16
CA ILE A 176 -1.08 -30.77 -4.64
C ILE A 176 -0.40 -30.78 -3.27
N ASN A 177 -0.70 -31.74 -2.40
CA ASN A 177 -0.12 -31.84 -1.05
C ASN A 177 -0.29 -30.57 -0.17
N THR A 178 -1.24 -29.68 -0.49
CA THR A 178 -1.37 -28.39 0.19
C THR A 178 -2.03 -28.51 1.57
N GLY A 179 -1.58 -27.70 2.52
CA GLY A 179 -2.05 -27.75 3.91
C GLY A 179 -2.13 -26.38 4.56
N LEU A 180 -2.65 -26.36 5.77
CA LEU A 180 -2.74 -25.21 6.66
C LEU A 180 -1.95 -25.49 7.92
N SER A 181 -0.91 -24.71 8.14
CA SER A 181 -0.32 -24.51 9.47
C SER A 181 -1.12 -23.41 10.18
N ALA A 182 -1.51 -23.66 11.44
CA ALA A 182 -2.30 -22.70 12.19
C ALA A 182 -2.05 -22.78 13.71
N PHE A 183 -2.38 -21.68 14.38
CA PHE A 183 -2.10 -21.41 15.80
C PHE A 183 -0.60 -21.51 16.13
N ARG A 184 0.03 -20.38 16.36
CA ARG A 184 1.45 -20.33 16.73
C ARG A 184 1.76 -21.09 18.02
N ARG A 185 2.93 -21.73 18.05
CA ARG A 185 3.55 -22.27 19.28
C ARG A 185 4.18 -21.11 20.06
N ASP A 186 3.67 -20.90 21.27
CA ASP A 186 3.95 -19.80 22.19
C ASP A 186 4.67 -20.27 23.47
N ASP A 187 5.16 -21.52 23.48
CA ASP A 187 5.83 -22.13 24.63
C ASP A 187 7.18 -21.44 24.91
N PRO A 188 7.34 -20.72 26.05
CA PRO A 188 8.55 -19.98 26.36
C PRO A 188 9.79 -20.88 26.58
N ASN A 189 9.60 -22.20 26.70
CA ASN A 189 10.68 -23.18 26.82
C ASN A 189 11.22 -23.65 25.46
N VAL A 190 10.54 -23.32 24.35
CA VAL A 190 10.90 -23.75 23.00
C VAL A 190 11.36 -22.55 22.16
N GLY A 191 12.67 -22.44 21.99
CA GLY A 191 13.29 -21.33 21.24
C GLY A 191 13.09 -21.35 19.72
N GLU A 192 12.41 -22.35 19.17
CA GLU A 192 12.19 -22.49 17.73
C GLU A 192 10.79 -22.05 17.32
N TYR A 193 10.71 -21.37 16.17
CA TYR A 193 9.45 -21.09 15.49
C TYR A 193 8.65 -22.38 15.23
N GLY A 194 7.32 -22.32 15.29
CA GLY A 194 6.48 -23.49 15.03
C GLY A 194 4.99 -23.30 15.27
N TRP A 195 4.24 -24.36 14.98
CA TRP A 195 2.79 -24.39 14.89
C TRP A 195 2.20 -25.44 15.84
N LYS A 196 1.05 -25.15 16.45
CA LYS A 196 0.29 -26.10 17.28
C LYS A 196 -0.57 -27.02 16.43
N MET A 197 -1.09 -26.56 15.29
CA MET A 197 -1.89 -27.35 14.35
C MET A 197 -1.27 -27.35 12.95
N ASN A 198 -1.23 -28.51 12.29
CA ASN A 198 -0.88 -28.67 10.88
C ASN A 198 -1.85 -29.70 10.25
N VAL A 199 -2.59 -29.31 9.22
CA VAL A 199 -3.65 -30.13 8.60
C VAL A 199 -3.70 -29.97 7.08
N GLY A 200 -4.22 -30.97 6.36
CA GLY A 200 -4.35 -30.95 4.90
C GLY A 200 -5.71 -30.42 4.42
N PHE A 201 -5.73 -29.70 3.29
CA PHE A 201 -6.98 -29.36 2.60
C PHE A 201 -7.48 -30.56 1.79
N GLN A 202 -8.18 -31.48 2.44
CA GLN A 202 -8.66 -32.71 1.82
C GLN A 202 -9.72 -32.42 0.74
N ASN A 203 -9.61 -33.12 -0.40
CA ASN A 203 -10.55 -33.04 -1.51
C ASN A 203 -11.23 -34.40 -1.76
N PRO A 204 -12.54 -34.53 -1.47
CA PRO A 204 -13.29 -35.77 -1.70
C PRO A 204 -13.30 -36.26 -3.15
N LYS A 205 -13.34 -35.35 -4.14
CA LYS A 205 -13.34 -35.69 -5.58
C LYS A 205 -11.98 -36.23 -6.03
N GLU A 206 -10.91 -35.86 -5.34
CA GLU A 206 -9.56 -36.40 -5.54
C GLU A 206 -9.23 -37.62 -4.64
N GLY A 207 -10.24 -38.21 -3.98
CA GLY A 207 -10.06 -39.34 -3.08
C GLY A 207 -9.45 -38.96 -1.73
N ASN A 208 -9.85 -37.81 -1.19
CA ASN A 208 -9.34 -37.18 0.04
C ASN A 208 -7.84 -36.83 0.02
N LYS A 209 -7.22 -36.76 -1.16
CA LYS A 209 -5.89 -36.15 -1.31
C LYS A 209 -5.95 -34.65 -1.04
N ASN A 210 -4.82 -34.07 -0.68
CA ASN A 210 -4.65 -32.64 -0.45
C ASN A 210 -4.46 -31.86 -1.77
N THR A 211 -5.38 -32.01 -2.72
CA THR A 211 -5.27 -31.48 -4.09
C THR A 211 -6.38 -30.48 -4.38
N CYS A 212 -6.04 -29.22 -4.69
CA CYS A 212 -6.99 -28.15 -4.94
C CYS A 212 -6.80 -27.56 -6.33
N HIS A 213 -7.89 -27.35 -7.05
CA HIS A 213 -7.89 -26.78 -8.40
C HIS A 213 -8.51 -25.38 -8.39
N ALA A 214 -8.23 -24.57 -9.41
CA ALA A 214 -8.95 -23.30 -9.60
C ALA A 214 -10.47 -23.49 -9.84
N THR A 215 -10.88 -24.70 -10.22
CA THR A 215 -12.28 -25.12 -10.41
C THR A 215 -12.88 -25.88 -9.22
N SER A 216 -12.14 -26.06 -8.11
CA SER A 216 -12.66 -26.72 -6.91
C SER A 216 -13.84 -25.93 -6.31
N ALA A 217 -14.95 -26.62 -6.06
CA ALA A 217 -16.08 -26.05 -5.33
C ALA A 217 -15.73 -25.78 -3.85
N ARG A 218 -16.64 -25.17 -3.09
CA ARG A 218 -16.32 -24.69 -1.74
C ARG A 218 -15.88 -25.81 -0.81
N GLU A 219 -16.68 -26.85 -0.82
CA GLU A 219 -16.57 -28.12 -0.11
C GLU A 219 -15.45 -29.04 -0.64
N ASP A 220 -14.90 -28.78 -1.83
CA ASP A 220 -13.90 -29.65 -2.47
C ASP A 220 -12.48 -29.47 -1.94
N CYS A 221 -12.17 -28.45 -1.15
CA CYS A 221 -10.83 -28.27 -0.59
C CYS A 221 -10.90 -27.49 0.71
N MET A 222 -11.11 -28.20 1.83
CA MET A 222 -11.54 -27.59 3.08
C MET A 222 -10.90 -28.22 4.31
N VAL A 223 -10.65 -27.38 5.32
CA VAL A 223 -10.30 -27.71 6.70
C VAL A 223 -11.45 -27.22 7.59
N VAL A 224 -11.77 -27.96 8.65
CA VAL A 224 -12.72 -27.53 9.68
C VAL A 224 -11.99 -27.48 11.02
N ILE A 225 -12.12 -26.37 11.74
CA ILE A 225 -11.57 -26.19 13.08
C ILE A 225 -12.76 -25.98 14.03
N THR A 226 -12.82 -26.74 15.13
CA THR A 226 -13.94 -26.74 16.08
C THR A 226 -13.63 -26.05 17.41
N ASP A 227 -12.38 -25.67 17.62
CA ASP A 227 -11.82 -25.39 18.94
C ASP A 227 -10.54 -24.56 18.84
N ASN A 228 -10.26 -23.80 19.90
CA ASN A 228 -9.15 -22.86 19.99
C ASN A 228 -7.91 -23.54 20.59
N TRP A 229 -6.82 -23.62 19.80
CA TRP A 229 -5.53 -24.22 20.21
C TRP A 229 -4.55 -23.21 20.83
N ARG A 230 -4.85 -21.90 20.76
CA ARG A 230 -4.12 -20.84 21.49
C ARG A 230 -4.53 -20.75 22.97
N ALA A 231 -5.69 -21.31 23.35
CA ALA A 231 -6.17 -21.27 24.73
C ALA A 231 -5.26 -22.07 25.72
N PRO A 232 -5.23 -21.73 27.03
CA PRO A 232 -4.43 -22.44 28.05
C PRO A 232 -4.75 -23.94 28.24
N LYS A 233 -5.79 -24.43 27.58
CA LYS A 233 -6.07 -25.84 27.33
C LYS A 233 -6.49 -25.95 25.87
N PRO A 234 -5.80 -26.74 25.01
CA PRO A 234 -6.31 -27.07 23.68
C PRO A 234 -7.71 -27.72 23.77
N GLY A 235 -8.52 -27.59 22.73
CA GLY A 235 -9.88 -28.16 22.69
C GLY A 235 -10.97 -27.30 23.34
N THR A 236 -10.71 -26.06 23.77
CA THR A 236 -11.79 -25.18 24.25
C THR A 236 -12.59 -24.57 23.09
N PRO A 237 -13.93 -24.43 23.22
CA PRO A 237 -14.74 -23.73 22.22
C PRO A 237 -14.28 -22.30 21.96
N PHE A 238 -14.36 -21.89 20.70
CA PHE A 238 -14.06 -20.53 20.23
C PHE A 238 -14.99 -19.47 20.82
N LYS A 239 -14.49 -18.24 20.89
CA LYS A 239 -15.23 -17.04 21.30
C LYS A 239 -14.94 -15.89 20.33
N PRO A 240 -15.89 -14.94 20.13
CA PRO A 240 -15.59 -13.70 19.43
C PRO A 240 -14.39 -12.98 20.04
N GLY A 241 -13.47 -12.52 19.19
CA GLY A 241 -12.21 -11.90 19.61
C GLY A 241 -11.03 -12.87 19.81
N ASP A 242 -11.23 -14.19 19.85
CA ASP A 242 -10.15 -15.17 19.73
C ASP A 242 -9.36 -14.94 18.43
N VAL A 243 -8.08 -15.32 18.40
CA VAL A 243 -7.23 -15.16 17.21
C VAL A 243 -6.65 -16.47 16.72
N ILE A 244 -6.48 -16.60 15.40
CA ILE A 244 -5.90 -17.74 14.70
C ILE A 244 -4.88 -17.21 13.71
N GLU A 245 -3.64 -17.60 13.91
CA GLU A 245 -2.56 -17.31 12.96
C GLU A 245 -2.58 -18.37 11.86
N LEU A 246 -2.54 -17.95 10.60
CA LEU A 246 -2.79 -18.80 9.43
C LEU A 246 -1.61 -18.72 8.45
N ALA A 247 -1.00 -19.88 8.18
CA ALA A 247 0.02 -20.06 7.14
C ALA A 247 -0.34 -21.26 6.25
N PRO A 248 -1.14 -21.06 5.19
CA PRO A 248 -1.36 -22.08 4.17
C PRO A 248 -0.07 -22.33 3.36
N ALA A 249 0.18 -23.57 2.97
CA ALA A 249 1.39 -24.00 2.27
C ALA A 249 1.07 -24.39 0.81
N PRO A 250 1.32 -23.52 -0.19
CA PRO A 250 1.05 -23.80 -1.59
C PRO A 250 2.16 -24.65 -2.23
N PHE A 251 1.75 -25.72 -2.91
CA PHE A 251 2.63 -26.72 -3.50
C PHE A 251 2.13 -27.04 -4.91
N LEU A 252 2.95 -26.83 -5.94
CA LEU A 252 2.59 -27.06 -7.35
C LEU A 252 2.94 -28.49 -7.78
N PRO A 253 2.27 -29.07 -8.80
CA PRO A 253 2.71 -30.27 -9.48
C PRO A 253 4.18 -30.16 -9.92
N HIS A 254 5.01 -31.15 -9.56
CA HIS A 254 6.46 -31.09 -9.73
C HIS A 254 7.10 -32.40 -10.22
N THR A 255 8.28 -32.26 -10.84
CA THR A 255 9.19 -33.36 -11.15
C THR A 255 9.82 -33.93 -9.87
N ALA A 256 10.49 -35.09 -9.98
CA ALA A 256 11.26 -35.67 -8.88
C ALA A 256 12.30 -34.70 -8.28
N ASP A 257 12.88 -33.84 -9.11
CA ASP A 257 13.87 -32.81 -8.73
C ASP A 257 13.24 -31.56 -8.07
N ASN A 258 11.96 -31.64 -7.69
CA ASN A 258 11.18 -30.56 -7.09
C ASN A 258 11.07 -29.30 -7.97
N LYS A 259 11.08 -29.45 -9.30
CA LYS A 259 10.80 -28.36 -10.24
C LYS A 259 9.33 -28.35 -10.63
N ALA A 260 8.69 -27.18 -10.61
CA ALA A 260 7.30 -27.05 -11.01
C ALA A 260 7.12 -27.41 -12.49
N ILE A 261 6.14 -28.27 -12.80
CA ILE A 261 5.91 -28.81 -14.15
C ILE A 261 5.56 -27.71 -15.17
N ILE A 262 4.96 -26.60 -14.71
CA ILE A 262 4.49 -25.50 -15.57
C ILE A 262 5.60 -24.58 -16.11
N ASP A 263 6.74 -24.46 -15.41
CA ASP A 263 7.77 -23.44 -15.71
C ASP A 263 9.21 -23.78 -15.29
N GLY A 264 9.45 -24.94 -14.67
CA GLY A 264 10.78 -25.32 -14.14
C GLY A 264 11.20 -24.56 -12.87
N GLY A 265 10.30 -23.74 -12.32
CA GLY A 265 10.53 -22.92 -11.14
C GLY A 265 10.40 -23.67 -9.83
N GLY A 266 10.30 -22.91 -8.73
CA GLY A 266 10.01 -23.46 -7.41
C GLY A 266 8.61 -24.09 -7.37
N SER A 267 8.48 -25.20 -6.64
CA SER A 267 7.24 -25.98 -6.53
C SER A 267 6.66 -26.09 -5.13
N ARG A 268 7.38 -25.61 -4.11
CA ARG A 268 7.00 -25.68 -2.69
C ARG A 268 7.34 -24.34 -2.07
N TYR A 269 6.37 -23.72 -1.41
CA TYR A 269 6.56 -22.41 -0.78
C TYR A 269 5.87 -22.38 0.59
N TYR A 270 6.29 -21.42 1.41
CA TYR A 270 5.48 -20.92 2.52
C TYR A 270 4.52 -19.86 1.97
N SER A 271 3.81 -19.13 2.84
CA SER A 271 2.98 -18.00 2.40
C SER A 271 3.02 -16.84 3.38
N PHE A 272 2.38 -15.74 2.98
CA PHE A 272 2.22 -14.56 3.82
C PHE A 272 1.34 -14.89 5.05
N GLU A 273 1.89 -14.77 6.25
CA GLU A 273 1.24 -15.18 7.50
C GLU A 273 0.24 -14.11 7.96
N ASN A 274 -1.03 -14.48 7.97
CA ASN A 274 -2.12 -13.58 8.33
C ASN A 274 -2.72 -13.98 9.69
N LEU A 275 -3.12 -12.98 10.49
CA LEU A 275 -3.88 -13.19 11.71
C LEU A 275 -5.37 -13.06 11.41
N TYR A 276 -6.16 -14.11 11.66
CA TYR A 276 -7.62 -14.04 11.66
C TYR A 276 -8.13 -13.81 13.07
N GLN A 277 -9.07 -12.88 13.24
CA GLN A 277 -9.77 -12.65 14.49
C GLN A 277 -11.23 -13.11 14.36
N VAL A 278 -11.64 -13.99 15.30
CA VAL A 278 -12.94 -14.66 15.32
C VAL A 278 -14.06 -13.63 15.50
N GLY A 279 -15.06 -13.70 14.63
CA GLY A 279 -16.16 -12.76 14.50
C GLY A 279 -15.79 -11.41 13.89
N VAL A 280 -14.59 -11.26 13.32
CA VAL A 280 -14.05 -9.96 12.88
C VAL A 280 -13.39 -10.00 11.48
N GLY A 281 -12.58 -11.02 11.18
CA GLY A 281 -11.88 -11.14 9.88
C GLY A 281 -10.35 -11.13 10.00
N ILE A 282 -9.66 -10.98 8.86
CA ILE A 282 -8.19 -10.83 8.83
C ILE A 282 -7.80 -9.50 9.47
N ARG A 283 -6.70 -9.48 10.21
CA ARG A 283 -6.13 -8.29 10.85
C ARG A 283 -4.62 -8.21 10.68
N ALA A 284 -4.14 -6.97 10.55
CA ALA A 284 -2.73 -6.66 10.69
C ALA A 284 -2.28 -6.94 12.13
N TRP A 285 -1.06 -7.45 12.32
CA TRP A 285 -0.60 -7.95 13.63
C TRP A 285 0.82 -7.49 14.01
N TYR A 286 1.12 -7.62 15.30
CA TYR A 286 2.45 -7.47 15.86
C TYR A 286 2.70 -8.53 16.95
N GLY A 287 3.98 -8.77 17.26
CA GLY A 287 4.42 -9.77 18.22
C GLY A 287 4.54 -9.20 19.64
N VAL A 288 3.79 -9.73 20.60
CA VAL A 288 3.91 -9.47 22.05
C VAL A 288 4.69 -10.57 22.77
N ALA A 289 4.90 -10.43 24.08
CA ALA A 289 5.54 -11.47 24.89
C ALA A 289 4.51 -12.56 25.28
N PRO A 290 4.90 -13.85 25.34
CA PRO A 290 6.24 -14.38 25.11
C PRO A 290 6.58 -14.57 23.62
N LEU A 291 7.87 -14.51 23.30
CA LEU A 291 8.46 -14.93 22.01
C LEU A 291 7.85 -14.28 20.74
N LEU A 292 7.44 -13.01 20.72
CA LEU A 292 6.77 -12.36 19.56
C LEU A 292 5.46 -13.02 19.12
N ASP A 293 4.57 -13.33 20.07
CA ASP A 293 3.26 -13.91 19.79
C ASP A 293 2.26 -12.94 19.13
N SER A 294 1.53 -13.37 18.10
CA SER A 294 0.67 -12.48 17.30
C SER A 294 -0.58 -12.03 18.03
N VAL A 295 -0.75 -10.71 18.13
CA VAL A 295 -2.02 -10.07 18.47
C VAL A 295 -2.36 -8.98 17.44
N PRO A 296 -3.64 -8.61 17.27
CA PRO A 296 -4.03 -7.56 16.32
C PRO A 296 -3.40 -6.22 16.67
N LEU A 297 -3.01 -5.46 15.64
CA LEU A 297 -2.53 -4.11 15.79
C LEU A 297 -3.68 -3.18 16.24
N PRO A 298 -3.48 -2.29 17.24
CA PRO A 298 -4.46 -1.29 17.63
C PRO A 298 -4.81 -0.36 16.47
N ALA A 299 -6.09 0.01 16.33
CA ALA A 299 -6.58 0.86 15.25
C ALA A 299 -5.83 2.20 15.07
N SER A 300 -5.27 2.77 16.16
CA SER A 300 -4.43 3.98 16.13
C SER A 300 -3.08 3.80 15.40
N THR A 301 -2.63 2.57 15.19
CA THR A 301 -1.40 2.24 14.44
C THR A 301 -1.65 1.88 12.98
N LEU A 302 -2.92 1.71 12.59
CA LEU A 302 -3.32 1.32 11.24
C LEU A 302 -3.33 2.54 10.31
N LEU A 303 -2.15 2.89 9.76
CA LEU A 303 -2.01 4.04 8.86
C LEU A 303 -2.84 3.90 7.58
N GLY A 304 -3.00 2.68 7.06
CA GLY A 304 -3.87 2.36 5.93
C GLY A 304 -5.22 1.75 6.30
N GLY A 305 -5.66 1.85 7.56
CA GLY A 305 -6.83 1.10 8.03
C GLY A 305 -6.58 -0.42 7.95
N GLU A 306 -7.58 -1.21 7.56
CA GLU A 306 -7.45 -2.67 7.40
C GLU A 306 -6.46 -3.07 6.28
N ALA A 307 -6.12 -2.14 5.37
CA ALA A 307 -5.07 -2.33 4.37
C ALA A 307 -3.64 -2.10 4.90
N SER A 308 -3.45 -1.89 6.21
CA SER A 308 -2.13 -1.71 6.82
C SER A 308 -1.33 -3.01 6.90
N VAL A 309 -0.07 -3.00 6.48
CA VAL A 309 0.85 -4.15 6.54
C VAL A 309 1.29 -4.39 7.99
N SER A 310 1.23 -5.66 8.41
CA SER A 310 1.71 -6.16 9.71
C SER A 310 3.19 -5.84 9.97
N TYR A 311 3.61 -5.87 11.24
CA TYR A 311 5.00 -5.62 11.63
C TYR A 311 5.96 -6.69 11.04
N ASN A 312 7.09 -6.25 10.47
CA ASN A 312 8.09 -7.13 9.86
C ASN A 312 8.94 -7.85 10.90
N TYR A 313 8.95 -9.18 10.94
CA TYR A 313 9.84 -9.94 11.82
C TYR A 313 10.86 -10.80 11.08
N SER A 314 11.03 -10.59 9.77
CA SER A 314 11.98 -11.30 8.90
C SER A 314 13.23 -10.48 8.54
N GLU A 315 13.37 -9.30 9.12
CA GLU A 315 14.52 -8.39 8.92
C GLU A 315 14.73 -7.95 7.46
N GLU A 316 13.62 -7.91 6.70
CA GLU A 316 13.48 -7.30 5.38
C GLU A 316 12.75 -5.93 5.37
N PRO A 317 13.03 -4.95 6.26
CA PRO A 317 12.27 -3.68 6.28
C PRO A 317 12.44 -2.86 4.98
N HIS A 318 13.50 -3.13 4.22
CA HIS A 318 13.71 -2.57 2.88
C HIS A 318 12.63 -2.96 1.85
N ARG A 319 11.84 -4.01 2.13
CA ARG A 319 10.75 -4.49 1.27
C ARG A 319 9.35 -4.10 1.73
N VAL A 320 9.20 -3.35 2.82
CA VAL A 320 7.87 -3.09 3.43
C VAL A 320 6.92 -2.35 2.47
N PHE A 321 7.46 -1.50 1.58
CA PHE A 321 6.68 -0.82 0.54
C PHE A 321 6.28 -1.69 -0.66
N GLN A 322 6.75 -2.94 -0.76
CA GLN A 322 6.43 -3.86 -1.86
C GLN A 322 5.23 -4.79 -1.55
N GLN A 323 4.65 -4.71 -0.35
CA GLN A 323 3.66 -5.67 0.14
C GLN A 323 2.21 -5.30 -0.24
N MET A 324 1.34 -6.32 -0.28
CA MET A 324 -0.08 -6.18 -0.55
C MET A 324 -0.82 -5.54 0.64
N ALA A 325 -2.00 -4.98 0.40
CA ALA A 325 -2.96 -4.66 1.46
C ALA A 325 -3.24 -5.91 2.32
N ASN A 326 -3.24 -5.78 3.65
CA ASN A 326 -3.38 -6.93 4.56
C ASN A 326 -4.81 -7.53 4.56
N ASN A 327 -5.79 -6.84 3.97
CA ASN A 327 -7.18 -7.26 3.78
C ASN A 327 -7.51 -7.69 2.33
N ILE A 328 -6.50 -7.88 1.48
CA ILE A 328 -6.67 -8.16 0.03
C ILE A 328 -7.49 -9.42 -0.28
N GLY A 329 -8.32 -9.33 -1.33
CA GLY A 329 -9.10 -10.44 -1.87
C GLY A 329 -8.27 -11.55 -2.53
N ILE A 330 -8.93 -12.66 -2.83
CA ILE A 330 -8.33 -13.86 -3.41
C ILE A 330 -7.98 -13.61 -4.89
N ALA A 331 -8.94 -13.13 -5.67
CA ALA A 331 -8.72 -12.74 -7.06
C ALA A 331 -7.96 -11.41 -7.16
N ASP A 332 -8.14 -10.48 -6.22
CA ASP A 332 -7.39 -9.23 -6.20
C ASP A 332 -5.89 -9.41 -5.88
N THR A 333 -5.52 -10.48 -5.16
CA THR A 333 -4.12 -10.94 -5.06
C THR A 333 -3.52 -11.31 -6.43
N ARG A 334 -4.32 -11.86 -7.36
CA ARG A 334 -3.88 -12.09 -8.74
C ARG A 334 -3.69 -10.76 -9.48
N ARG A 335 -4.64 -9.84 -9.38
CA ARG A 335 -4.55 -8.52 -10.03
C ARG A 335 -3.31 -7.74 -9.57
N PHE A 336 -3.00 -7.80 -8.27
CA PHE A 336 -1.78 -7.24 -7.68
C PHE A 336 -0.50 -7.81 -8.32
N VAL A 337 -0.33 -9.14 -8.39
CA VAL A 337 0.94 -9.71 -8.91
C VAL A 337 1.11 -9.51 -10.42
N GLU A 338 0.03 -9.51 -11.19
CA GLU A 338 0.07 -9.21 -12.63
C GLU A 338 0.47 -7.75 -12.88
N GLY A 339 -0.06 -6.80 -12.09
CA GLY A 339 0.36 -5.40 -12.12
C GLY A 339 1.79 -5.18 -11.65
N ARG A 340 2.20 -5.85 -10.56
CA ARG A 340 3.58 -5.82 -10.06
C ARG A 340 4.57 -6.30 -11.13
N ARG A 341 4.24 -7.39 -11.85
CA ARG A 341 5.07 -7.90 -12.95
C ARG A 341 5.36 -6.79 -13.97
N LEU A 342 4.33 -6.08 -14.42
CA LEU A 342 4.46 -5.00 -15.41
C LEU A 342 5.23 -3.78 -14.85
N PHE A 343 4.97 -3.38 -13.60
CA PHE A 343 5.69 -2.29 -12.94
C PHE A 343 7.22 -2.55 -12.82
N HIS A 344 7.61 -3.82 -12.74
CA HIS A 344 8.99 -4.29 -12.72
C HIS A 344 9.56 -4.66 -14.11
N THR A 345 8.75 -4.74 -15.17
CA THR A 345 9.18 -5.11 -16.53
C THR A 345 9.87 -3.93 -17.23
N SER A 346 10.95 -4.24 -17.97
CA SER A 346 11.63 -3.30 -18.85
C SER A 346 10.96 -3.25 -20.22
N PHE A 347 10.63 -2.05 -20.70
CA PHE A 347 10.06 -1.82 -22.03
C PHE A 347 11.10 -1.89 -23.17
N VAL A 348 12.36 -2.21 -22.86
CA VAL A 348 13.41 -2.49 -23.86
C VAL A 348 13.39 -3.97 -24.25
N ASP A 349 13.47 -4.87 -23.28
CA ASP A 349 13.77 -6.30 -23.46
C ASP A 349 12.75 -7.24 -22.79
N GLY A 350 11.72 -6.70 -22.15
CA GLY A 350 10.72 -7.45 -21.40
C GLY A 350 11.23 -8.02 -20.06
N LYS A 351 12.52 -7.91 -19.72
CA LYS A 351 13.08 -8.53 -18.50
C LYS A 351 12.50 -7.89 -17.24
N HIS A 352 12.17 -8.74 -16.26
CA HIS A 352 11.74 -8.34 -14.91
C HIS A 352 12.94 -7.83 -14.10
N SER A 353 12.79 -6.84 -13.23
CA SER A 353 13.94 -6.23 -12.52
C SER A 353 14.54 -7.13 -11.44
N GLU A 354 13.73 -7.96 -10.81
CA GLU A 354 14.16 -8.95 -9.82
C GLU A 354 14.42 -10.28 -10.53
N SER A 355 15.57 -10.90 -10.26
CA SER A 355 16.05 -12.16 -10.87
C SER A 355 15.90 -12.19 -12.41
N PRO A 356 16.53 -11.24 -13.14
CA PRO A 356 16.27 -10.97 -14.57
C PRO A 356 16.60 -12.11 -15.53
N ASP A 357 17.43 -13.07 -15.12
CA ASP A 357 17.84 -14.24 -15.92
C ASP A 357 17.16 -15.54 -15.46
N ILE A 358 16.17 -15.42 -14.58
CA ILE A 358 15.38 -16.53 -14.02
C ILE A 358 13.87 -16.29 -14.23
N ASN A 359 13.39 -15.09 -13.92
CA ASN A 359 12.01 -14.70 -14.18
C ASN A 359 11.79 -14.52 -15.69
N PRO A 360 10.76 -15.15 -16.30
CA PRO A 360 10.57 -15.11 -17.74
C PRO A 360 10.20 -13.71 -18.22
N ALA A 361 10.97 -13.22 -19.20
CA ALA A 361 10.76 -11.94 -19.86
C ALA A 361 9.32 -11.83 -20.36
N PHE A 362 8.68 -10.70 -20.09
CA PHE A 362 7.35 -10.37 -20.59
C PHE A 362 7.51 -9.80 -22.00
N THR A 363 7.84 -10.69 -22.95
CA THR A 363 8.30 -10.33 -24.31
C THR A 363 7.35 -9.48 -25.12
N GLN A 364 6.04 -9.52 -24.81
CA GLN A 364 5.03 -8.60 -25.35
C GLN A 364 5.43 -7.12 -25.17
N HIS A 365 6.13 -6.79 -24.07
CA HIS A 365 6.57 -5.44 -23.74
C HIS A 365 8.01 -5.11 -24.16
N ALA A 366 8.70 -6.00 -24.87
CA ALA A 366 10.01 -5.67 -25.46
C ALA A 366 9.86 -4.67 -26.63
N ASN A 367 10.84 -3.79 -26.82
CA ASN A 367 10.89 -2.77 -27.88
C ASN A 367 9.70 -1.77 -27.88
N GLN A 368 9.07 -1.54 -26.72
CA GLN A 368 7.92 -0.64 -26.56
C GLN A 368 8.27 0.77 -26.03
N LEU A 369 9.50 0.93 -25.52
CA LEU A 369 10.00 2.18 -24.97
C LEU A 369 10.04 3.29 -26.03
N GLY A 370 9.84 4.55 -25.62
CA GLY A 370 9.87 5.69 -26.54
C GLY A 370 11.26 6.00 -27.11
N PRO A 371 11.34 6.73 -28.24
CA PRO A 371 12.62 7.13 -28.85
C PRO A 371 13.45 8.04 -27.93
N ARG A 372 12.78 8.74 -27.01
CA ARG A 372 13.34 9.39 -25.82
C ARG A 372 12.58 8.90 -24.58
N TYR A 373 13.27 8.91 -23.44
CA TYR A 373 12.78 8.41 -22.14
C TYR A 373 13.68 8.93 -21.00
N ASN A 374 13.27 8.73 -19.74
CA ASN A 374 14.12 8.89 -18.56
C ASN A 374 14.66 7.53 -18.08
N ASN A 375 13.80 6.53 -17.91
CA ASN A 375 14.23 5.17 -17.57
C ASN A 375 13.50 4.08 -18.36
N THR A 376 13.77 2.80 -18.08
CA THR A 376 13.24 1.66 -18.88
C THR A 376 12.06 0.92 -18.24
N ARG A 377 11.77 1.18 -16.95
CA ARG A 377 10.74 0.52 -16.13
C ARG A 377 10.33 1.44 -14.97
N CYS A 378 9.12 1.27 -14.43
CA CYS A 378 8.57 2.14 -13.37
C CYS A 378 9.40 2.11 -12.06
N ILE A 379 9.82 0.91 -11.65
CA ILE A 379 10.59 0.66 -10.42
C ILE A 379 12.00 1.31 -10.38
N GLU A 380 12.54 1.82 -11.49
CA GLU A 380 13.83 2.55 -11.50
C GLU A 380 13.71 3.98 -10.95
N CYS A 381 12.56 4.62 -11.17
CA CYS A 381 12.24 5.93 -10.59
C CYS A 381 11.68 5.75 -9.16
N HIS A 382 10.81 4.76 -8.96
CA HIS A 382 10.23 4.41 -7.66
C HIS A 382 11.01 3.27 -6.99
N ALA A 383 12.26 3.53 -6.59
CA ALA A 383 13.18 2.50 -6.13
C ALA A 383 12.62 1.70 -4.92
N LEU A 384 12.36 0.40 -5.12
CA LEU A 384 11.66 -0.48 -4.16
C LEU A 384 10.30 0.10 -3.67
N ASN A 385 9.55 0.72 -4.59
CA ASN A 385 8.33 1.51 -4.32
C ASN A 385 8.55 2.78 -3.46
N GLY A 386 9.80 3.10 -3.14
CA GLY A 386 10.24 4.34 -2.51
C GLY A 386 10.42 5.47 -3.53
N ARG A 387 11.36 6.38 -3.26
CA ARG A 387 11.59 7.62 -4.02
C ARG A 387 12.75 7.49 -5.01
N SER A 388 13.02 8.54 -5.77
CA SER A 388 14.17 8.63 -6.68
C SER A 388 15.51 8.39 -5.98
N LYS A 389 16.54 8.11 -6.79
CA LYS A 389 17.95 8.08 -6.37
C LYS A 389 18.39 9.50 -5.99
N VAL A 390 19.40 9.63 -5.12
CA VAL A 390 19.89 10.93 -4.64
C VAL A 390 20.35 11.81 -5.82
N PRO A 391 19.92 13.09 -5.88
CA PRO A 391 20.40 14.06 -6.87
C PRO A 391 21.84 14.53 -6.56
N THR A 392 22.81 13.64 -6.77
CA THR A 392 24.24 13.91 -6.54
C THR A 392 24.78 14.91 -7.58
N PRO A 393 25.58 15.93 -7.18
CA PRO A 393 26.17 16.87 -8.14
C PRO A 393 26.93 16.19 -9.28
N GLY A 394 26.76 16.71 -10.50
CA GLY A 394 27.29 16.14 -11.74
C GLY A 394 26.58 14.89 -12.26
N SER A 395 25.65 14.29 -11.50
CA SER A 395 24.88 13.12 -11.93
C SER A 395 23.60 13.52 -12.65
N THR A 396 23.21 12.73 -13.66
CA THR A 396 21.95 12.91 -14.40
C THR A 396 20.74 12.63 -13.50
N LEU A 397 19.68 13.42 -13.62
CA LEU A 397 18.44 13.29 -12.84
C LEU A 397 17.41 12.36 -13.49
N ASP A 398 17.84 11.26 -14.13
CA ASP A 398 16.97 10.39 -14.93
C ASP A 398 16.10 9.39 -14.13
N THR A 399 16.06 9.56 -12.80
CA THR A 399 15.04 8.95 -11.91
C THR A 399 14.06 9.99 -11.34
N MET A 400 14.12 11.22 -11.84
CA MET A 400 13.24 12.35 -11.50
C MET A 400 12.55 12.85 -12.78
N THR A 401 11.34 13.37 -12.64
CA THR A 401 10.61 14.05 -13.71
C THR A 401 11.04 15.52 -13.73
N ILE A 402 11.14 16.14 -14.91
CA ILE A 402 11.49 17.56 -15.07
C ILE A 402 10.48 18.17 -16.02
N GLU A 403 9.31 18.53 -15.49
CA GLU A 403 8.23 19.10 -16.30
C GLU A 403 8.61 20.50 -16.78
N THR A 404 8.25 20.84 -18.01
CA THR A 404 8.69 22.07 -18.71
C THR A 404 7.55 22.73 -19.46
N ALA A 405 7.61 24.05 -19.65
CA ALA A 405 6.67 24.78 -20.52
C ALA A 405 7.35 25.97 -21.22
N ALA A 406 6.82 26.34 -22.38
CA ALA A 406 7.25 27.53 -23.11
C ALA A 406 6.96 28.82 -22.33
N ALA A 407 7.76 29.87 -22.58
CA ALA A 407 7.64 31.17 -21.91
C ALA A 407 6.24 31.80 -22.01
N SER A 408 5.50 31.52 -23.08
CA SER A 408 4.13 31.97 -23.31
C SER A 408 3.06 31.22 -22.53
N SER A 409 3.41 30.15 -21.80
CA SER A 409 2.45 29.36 -21.03
C SER A 409 2.07 30.06 -19.73
N THR A 410 0.76 30.22 -19.51
CA THR A 410 0.19 30.77 -18.27
C THR A 410 -0.17 29.68 -17.25
N ALA A 411 -0.48 28.47 -17.71
CA ALA A 411 -0.97 27.36 -16.89
C ALA A 411 -0.14 26.06 -17.01
N GLY A 412 1.08 26.16 -17.57
CA GLY A 412 1.99 25.01 -17.81
C GLY A 412 1.57 24.05 -18.91
N ASN A 413 0.57 24.42 -19.71
CA ASN A 413 -0.04 23.58 -20.74
C ASN A 413 0.53 23.79 -22.16
N THR A 414 1.49 24.71 -22.33
CA THR A 414 2.12 25.02 -23.62
C THR A 414 3.50 24.38 -23.65
N PRO A 415 3.74 23.33 -24.45
CA PRO A 415 5.00 22.58 -24.43
C PRO A 415 6.22 23.47 -24.75
N ASP A 416 7.35 23.21 -24.10
CA ASP A 416 8.61 23.88 -24.41
C ASP A 416 9.10 23.49 -25.84
N PRO A 417 9.58 24.44 -26.66
CA PRO A 417 9.96 24.20 -28.06
C PRO A 417 11.23 23.33 -28.25
N THR A 418 11.92 22.97 -27.17
CA THR A 418 12.97 21.94 -27.16
C THR A 418 12.52 20.67 -26.45
N TYR A 419 11.82 20.79 -25.32
CA TYR A 419 11.61 19.67 -24.39
C TYR A 419 10.24 19.01 -24.42
N GLY A 420 9.20 19.62 -24.98
CA GLY A 420 7.83 19.13 -24.77
C GLY A 420 7.32 19.52 -23.38
N ILE A 421 6.58 18.63 -22.71
CA ILE A 421 6.08 18.86 -21.33
C ILE A 421 6.86 18.10 -20.24
N ASN A 422 7.94 17.40 -20.61
CA ASN A 422 8.91 16.79 -19.69
C ASN A 422 10.28 16.60 -20.36
N VAL A 423 11.38 16.90 -19.66
CA VAL A 423 12.71 16.54 -20.17
C VAL A 423 12.90 15.03 -20.08
N GLN A 424 12.90 14.37 -21.23
CA GLN A 424 13.34 12.99 -21.42
C GLN A 424 14.85 12.98 -21.71
N GLN A 425 15.61 12.57 -20.70
CA GLN A 425 17.06 12.79 -20.60
C GLN A 425 17.90 11.76 -21.38
N ARG A 426 17.31 10.63 -21.78
CA ARG A 426 17.92 9.57 -22.59
C ARG A 426 17.27 9.47 -23.97
N ALA A 427 17.95 8.78 -24.89
CA ALA A 427 17.45 8.50 -26.24
C ALA A 427 17.85 7.09 -26.69
N GLN A 428 17.11 6.50 -27.63
CA GLN A 428 17.49 5.24 -28.27
C GLN A 428 18.46 5.44 -29.45
N ALA A 429 18.30 6.53 -30.21
CA ALA A 429 19.08 6.77 -31.41
C ALA A 429 20.53 7.18 -31.06
N VAL A 430 21.49 6.44 -31.60
CA VAL A 430 22.93 6.75 -31.47
C VAL A 430 23.22 8.13 -32.08
N GLY A 431 23.91 8.99 -31.33
CA GLY A 431 24.20 10.36 -31.76
C GLY A 431 23.05 11.36 -31.62
N ALA A 432 21.91 10.97 -31.03
CA ALA A 432 20.86 11.92 -30.68
C ALA A 432 21.38 13.00 -29.69
N PRO A 433 20.87 14.26 -29.75
CA PRO A 433 21.29 15.31 -28.83
C PRO A 433 21.14 14.93 -27.36
N ASP A 434 22.22 15.15 -26.60
CA ASP A 434 22.26 15.07 -25.14
C ASP A 434 21.39 16.20 -24.56
N TYR A 435 20.36 15.79 -23.81
CA TYR A 435 19.41 16.66 -23.13
C TYR A 435 19.34 16.34 -21.63
N SER A 436 20.36 15.68 -21.08
CA SER A 436 20.45 15.39 -19.65
C SER A 436 20.44 16.67 -18.81
N VAL A 437 19.91 16.54 -17.59
CA VAL A 437 19.91 17.59 -16.57
C VAL A 437 20.61 17.04 -15.34
N SER A 438 21.40 17.87 -14.67
CA SER A 438 22.15 17.51 -13.47
C SER A 438 22.07 18.59 -12.41
N VAL A 439 22.31 18.25 -11.15
CA VAL A 439 22.67 19.27 -10.15
C VAL A 439 24.10 19.71 -10.44
N LYS A 440 24.30 21.00 -10.74
CA LYS A 440 25.62 21.61 -10.91
C LYS A 440 26.31 21.82 -9.56
N SER A 441 25.56 22.32 -8.60
CA SER A 441 26.02 22.72 -7.27
C SER A 441 24.83 22.87 -6.34
N TYR A 442 25.09 22.98 -5.04
CA TYR A 442 24.10 23.40 -4.04
C TYR A 442 24.48 24.76 -3.49
N GLU A 443 23.54 25.71 -3.55
CA GLU A 443 23.59 26.92 -2.72
C GLU A 443 23.23 26.54 -1.29
N LYS A 444 23.94 27.12 -0.30
CA LYS A 444 23.83 26.72 1.10
C LYS A 444 23.53 27.91 2.01
N THR A 445 22.58 27.72 2.91
CA THR A 445 22.17 28.72 3.91
C THR A 445 22.10 28.04 5.27
N VAL A 446 22.69 28.65 6.30
CA VAL A 446 22.57 28.15 7.68
C VAL A 446 21.45 28.91 8.39
N ARG A 447 20.45 28.19 8.90
CA ARG A 447 19.53 28.74 9.91
C ARG A 447 20.07 28.41 11.30
N THR A 448 19.99 29.37 12.21
CA THR A 448 20.21 29.14 13.65
C THR A 448 18.84 29.13 14.34
N LEU A 449 18.56 28.08 15.11
CA LEU A 449 17.33 27.92 15.89
C LEU A 449 17.40 28.76 17.18
N PRO A 450 16.28 29.03 17.88
CA PRO A 450 16.25 29.85 19.10
C PRO A 450 17.15 29.37 20.25
N ASP A 451 17.54 28.09 20.29
CA ASP A 451 18.47 27.53 21.28
C ASP A 451 19.94 27.44 20.80
N GLY A 452 20.24 28.00 19.62
CA GLY A 452 21.59 28.01 19.03
C GLY A 452 21.94 26.77 18.19
N GLU A 453 21.06 25.77 18.08
CA GLU A 453 21.27 24.66 17.13
C GLU A 453 21.21 25.17 15.68
N THR A 454 22.11 24.70 14.81
CA THR A 454 22.21 25.15 13.41
C THR A 454 21.72 24.08 12.43
N VAL A 455 20.85 24.47 11.50
CA VAL A 455 20.38 23.63 10.40
C VAL A 455 20.94 24.17 9.08
N GLU A 456 21.78 23.39 8.40
CA GLU A 456 22.23 23.73 7.05
C GLU A 456 21.16 23.34 6.03
N LEU A 457 20.63 24.33 5.32
CA LEU A 457 19.71 24.19 4.19
C LEU A 457 20.51 24.17 2.88
N GLN A 458 20.15 23.30 1.93
CA GLN A 458 20.74 23.30 0.58
C GLN A 458 19.70 23.45 -0.54
N LYS A 459 19.95 24.34 -1.52
CA LYS A 459 19.09 24.62 -2.69
C LYS A 459 19.81 24.19 -3.97
N PRO A 460 19.22 23.33 -4.81
CA PRO A 460 19.90 22.81 -6.00
C PRO A 460 19.99 23.88 -7.11
N VAL A 461 21.18 24.01 -7.70
CA VAL A 461 21.41 24.76 -8.94
C VAL A 461 21.53 23.75 -10.07
N TYR A 462 20.63 23.80 -11.04
CA TYR A 462 20.61 22.84 -12.15
C TYR A 462 21.49 23.26 -13.33
N ALA A 463 21.98 22.27 -14.07
CA ALA A 463 22.61 22.45 -15.38
C ALA A 463 21.88 21.58 -16.43
N PHE A 464 21.36 22.24 -17.46
CA PHE A 464 20.77 21.62 -18.64
C PHE A 464 21.86 21.50 -19.73
N LYS A 465 21.84 20.41 -20.50
CA LYS A 465 22.73 20.24 -21.68
C LYS A 465 22.24 20.96 -22.93
N GLY A 466 20.92 21.11 -23.04
CA GLY A 466 20.28 21.98 -24.03
C GLY A 466 20.08 23.41 -23.49
N PRO A 467 19.22 24.21 -24.13
CA PRO A 467 18.77 25.50 -23.59
C PRO A 467 18.15 25.32 -22.19
N VAL A 468 18.23 26.34 -21.33
CA VAL A 468 17.45 26.32 -20.08
C VAL A 468 15.98 26.63 -20.44
N PRO A 469 14.99 25.81 -20.01
CA PRO A 469 13.58 26.10 -20.24
C PRO A 469 13.17 27.40 -19.55
N ALA A 470 12.17 28.11 -20.12
CA ALA A 470 11.65 29.32 -19.49
C ALA A 470 10.94 29.00 -18.16
N HIS A 471 10.10 27.96 -18.17
CA HIS A 471 9.37 27.45 -17.00
C HIS A 471 9.70 25.98 -16.80
N TYR A 472 10.11 25.57 -15.60
CA TYR A 472 10.39 24.17 -15.28
C TYR A 472 10.12 23.81 -13.81
N SER A 473 9.97 22.50 -13.55
CA SER A 473 9.73 21.93 -12.23
C SER A 473 10.45 20.59 -12.09
N VAL A 474 11.49 20.53 -11.24
CA VAL A 474 12.23 19.29 -10.95
C VAL A 474 11.53 18.52 -9.84
N ARG A 475 11.11 17.29 -10.15
CA ARG A 475 10.15 16.51 -9.34
C ARG A 475 10.68 15.12 -9.06
N GLN A 476 11.01 14.86 -7.80
CA GLN A 476 11.35 13.55 -7.28
C GLN A 476 10.17 12.59 -7.42
N ALA A 477 10.40 11.34 -7.81
CA ALA A 477 9.40 10.30 -7.74
C ALA A 477 8.95 10.11 -6.27
N PRO A 478 7.64 10.19 -5.96
CA PRO A 478 7.14 9.87 -4.63
C PRO A 478 7.14 8.36 -4.39
N GLN A 479 7.09 7.95 -3.13
CA GLN A 479 6.74 6.57 -2.75
C GLN A 479 5.30 6.23 -3.17
N VAL A 480 5.02 4.97 -3.49
CA VAL A 480 3.74 4.55 -4.11
C VAL A 480 2.82 3.70 -3.21
N VAL A 481 3.08 3.67 -1.90
CA VAL A 481 2.22 2.96 -0.92
C VAL A 481 0.92 3.69 -0.63
N GLY A 482 -0.17 2.92 -0.47
CA GLY A 482 -1.48 3.42 -0.03
C GLY A 482 -2.24 4.31 -1.02
N LEU A 483 -1.78 4.45 -2.26
CA LEU A 483 -2.35 5.44 -3.18
C LEU A 483 -3.82 5.15 -3.52
N GLY A 484 -4.24 3.88 -3.55
CA GLY A 484 -5.66 3.51 -3.71
C GLY A 484 -6.56 3.97 -2.56
N LEU A 485 -6.05 4.03 -1.33
CA LEU A 485 -6.81 4.57 -0.19
C LEU A 485 -7.04 6.08 -0.36
N LEU A 486 -6.11 6.81 -0.99
CA LEU A 486 -6.25 8.23 -1.30
C LEU A 486 -7.18 8.46 -2.51
N GLU A 487 -7.16 7.54 -3.48
CA GLU A 487 -8.12 7.51 -4.60
C GLU A 487 -9.55 7.27 -4.10
N ALA A 488 -9.70 6.41 -3.09
CA ALA A 488 -10.98 6.04 -2.48
C ALA A 488 -11.56 7.10 -1.52
N VAL A 489 -10.92 8.23 -1.24
CA VAL A 489 -11.54 9.32 -0.47
C VAL A 489 -12.55 10.07 -1.34
N ASP A 490 -13.82 10.10 -0.93
CA ASP A 490 -14.88 10.85 -1.63
C ASP A 490 -14.51 12.34 -1.73
N GLU A 491 -14.78 12.98 -2.87
CA GLU A 491 -14.40 14.39 -3.09
C GLU A 491 -14.98 15.32 -2.00
N SER A 492 -16.20 15.07 -1.52
CA SER A 492 -16.83 15.86 -0.46
C SER A 492 -16.06 15.84 0.87
N THR A 493 -15.35 14.75 1.17
CA THR A 493 -14.52 14.63 2.38
C THR A 493 -13.24 15.48 2.27
N LEU A 494 -12.65 15.55 1.07
CA LEU A 494 -11.50 16.42 0.82
C LEU A 494 -11.93 17.90 0.76
N LEU A 495 -12.99 18.21 0.02
CA LEU A 495 -13.47 19.58 -0.20
C LEU A 495 -13.95 20.26 1.09
N ALA A 496 -14.39 19.49 2.10
CA ALA A 496 -14.67 19.97 3.45
C ALA A 496 -13.42 20.44 4.24
N LEU A 497 -12.21 20.17 3.75
CA LEU A 497 -10.93 20.62 4.30
C LEU A 497 -10.37 21.85 3.57
N ALA A 498 -11.08 22.39 2.57
CA ALA A 498 -10.63 23.58 1.84
C ALA A 498 -11.01 24.87 2.59
N ASP A 499 -10.04 25.77 2.76
CA ASP A 499 -10.25 27.12 3.29
C ASP A 499 -9.55 28.15 2.38
N PRO A 500 -10.11 28.47 1.20
CA PRO A 500 -9.50 29.44 0.27
C PRO A 500 -9.41 30.87 0.85
N THR A 501 -10.08 31.11 1.97
CA THR A 501 -10.28 32.42 2.58
C THR A 501 -9.44 32.69 3.82
N ASP A 502 -8.89 31.66 4.48
CA ASP A 502 -8.41 31.73 5.88
C ASP A 502 -9.54 32.20 6.80
N ALA A 503 -10.71 31.56 6.67
CA ALA A 503 -11.92 31.84 7.44
C ALA A 503 -11.75 31.52 8.94
N ASN A 504 -10.80 30.66 9.28
CA ASN A 504 -10.44 30.33 10.66
C ASN A 504 -9.37 31.28 11.26
N GLY A 505 -8.63 32.04 10.45
CA GLY A 505 -7.62 33.01 10.88
C GLY A 505 -6.32 32.40 11.41
N ASP A 506 -5.96 31.18 11.02
CA ASP A 506 -4.71 30.52 11.40
C ASP A 506 -3.54 30.75 10.42
N GLY A 507 -3.84 31.31 9.24
CA GLY A 507 -2.90 31.67 8.19
C GLY A 507 -2.72 30.62 7.09
N VAL A 508 -3.47 29.52 7.12
CA VAL A 508 -3.38 28.42 6.15
C VAL A 508 -4.57 28.43 5.19
N LYS A 509 -4.30 28.32 3.89
CA LYS A 509 -5.26 28.46 2.78
C LYS A 509 -5.27 27.24 1.86
N GLY A 510 -5.62 26.09 2.43
CA GLY A 510 -5.73 24.84 1.68
C GLY A 510 -6.75 24.95 0.54
N VAL A 511 -6.29 24.84 -0.71
CA VAL A 511 -7.15 24.89 -1.90
C VAL A 511 -7.03 23.64 -2.78
N PRO A 512 -8.12 23.19 -3.42
CA PRO A 512 -8.05 22.07 -4.38
C PRO A 512 -7.32 22.49 -5.66
N ASN A 513 -6.78 21.51 -6.40
CA ASN A 513 -6.52 21.69 -7.83
C ASN A 513 -7.51 20.83 -8.63
N TRP A 514 -7.73 21.19 -9.89
CA TRP A 514 -8.69 20.51 -10.76
C TRP A 514 -7.96 19.86 -11.93
N ALA A 515 -8.26 18.58 -12.16
CA ALA A 515 -7.62 17.76 -13.18
C ALA A 515 -8.63 17.38 -14.26
N TYR A 516 -8.33 17.70 -15.52
CA TYR A 516 -9.10 17.22 -16.66
C TYR A 516 -8.71 15.77 -16.97
N ASN A 517 -9.71 14.89 -17.09
CA ASN A 517 -9.51 13.52 -17.51
C ASN A 517 -9.22 13.49 -19.03
N PRO A 518 -8.04 13.00 -19.48
CA PRO A 518 -7.65 13.04 -20.89
C PRO A 518 -8.51 12.15 -21.80
N GLU A 519 -9.24 11.19 -21.24
CA GLU A 519 -10.06 10.23 -21.99
C GLU A 519 -11.51 10.72 -22.20
N THR A 520 -12.01 11.59 -21.31
CA THR A 520 -13.40 12.04 -21.30
C THR A 520 -13.59 13.56 -21.36
N GLY A 521 -12.52 14.35 -21.20
CA GLY A 521 -12.55 15.81 -21.08
C GLY A 521 -13.17 16.33 -19.78
N LYS A 522 -13.71 15.46 -18.91
CA LYS A 522 -14.40 15.84 -17.66
C LYS A 522 -13.42 16.38 -16.62
N GLN A 523 -13.88 17.36 -15.84
CA GLN A 523 -13.13 17.95 -14.73
C GLN A 523 -13.39 17.16 -13.44
N HIS A 524 -12.33 16.72 -12.78
CA HIS A 524 -12.36 15.96 -11.52
C HIS A 524 -11.46 16.63 -10.47
N LEU A 525 -11.67 16.32 -9.19
CA LEU A 525 -10.78 16.76 -8.12
C LEU A 525 -9.39 16.13 -8.29
N GLY A 526 -8.36 16.96 -8.28
CA GLY A 526 -6.96 16.57 -8.35
C GLY A 526 -6.48 15.89 -7.07
N ARG A 527 -5.70 14.81 -7.20
CA ARG A 527 -5.21 14.00 -6.07
C ARG A 527 -3.72 13.64 -6.18
N PHE A 528 -3.22 13.39 -7.39
CA PHE A 528 -1.91 12.79 -7.65
C PHE A 528 -0.92 13.76 -8.32
N GLY A 529 0.37 13.42 -8.24
CA GLY A 529 1.48 14.33 -8.55
C GLY A 529 1.81 15.30 -7.41
N TRP A 530 2.79 16.17 -7.63
CA TRP A 530 3.26 17.16 -6.63
C TRP A 530 2.38 18.40 -6.51
N LYS A 531 1.65 18.76 -7.57
CA LYS A 531 0.68 19.87 -7.57
C LYS A 531 -0.75 19.41 -7.85
N ALA A 532 -1.08 18.17 -7.45
CA ALA A 532 -2.40 17.55 -7.56
C ALA A 532 -3.02 17.40 -8.98
N GLY A 533 -2.32 17.76 -10.06
CA GLY A 533 -2.88 17.85 -11.43
C GLY A 533 -3.39 16.55 -12.09
N LYS A 534 -3.44 15.43 -11.37
CA LYS A 534 -3.91 14.12 -11.88
C LYS A 534 -5.00 13.56 -10.94
N ALA A 535 -6.12 13.10 -11.51
CA ALA A 535 -7.33 12.74 -10.75
C ALA A 535 -7.31 11.31 -10.17
N SER A 536 -6.74 10.37 -10.91
CA SER A 536 -6.80 8.92 -10.66
C SER A 536 -5.46 8.24 -10.88
N LEU A 537 -5.29 7.01 -10.38
CA LEU A 537 -4.12 6.17 -10.61
C LEU A 537 -4.00 5.74 -12.07
N ARG A 538 -5.12 5.56 -12.77
CA ARG A 538 -5.16 5.37 -14.23
C ARG A 538 -4.56 6.57 -14.97
N HIS A 539 -5.02 7.79 -14.64
CA HIS A 539 -4.50 9.04 -15.22
C HIS A 539 -3.01 9.22 -14.88
N GLN A 540 -2.63 9.06 -13.62
CA GLN A 540 -1.23 9.18 -13.17
C GLN A 540 -0.30 8.13 -13.83
N SER A 541 -0.75 6.89 -14.00
CA SER A 541 0.01 5.83 -14.66
C SER A 541 0.19 6.12 -16.15
N GLY A 542 -0.89 6.50 -16.84
CA GLY A 542 -0.83 6.91 -18.25
C GLY A 542 0.12 8.09 -18.47
N ALA A 543 0.08 9.08 -17.57
CA ALA A 543 0.95 10.26 -17.65
C ALA A 543 2.43 9.91 -17.40
N ALA A 544 2.74 9.01 -16.47
CA ALA A 544 4.11 8.58 -16.19
C ALA A 544 4.69 7.69 -17.32
N LEU A 545 3.88 6.77 -17.87
CA LEU A 545 4.23 5.98 -19.05
C LEU A 545 4.63 6.89 -20.22
N LEU A 546 3.82 7.91 -20.50
CA LEU A 546 4.10 8.90 -21.54
C LEU A 546 5.36 9.73 -21.22
N LYS A 547 5.38 10.41 -20.08
CA LYS A 547 6.39 11.42 -19.75
C LYS A 547 7.76 10.82 -19.48
N ASP A 548 7.85 9.74 -18.70
CA ASP A 548 9.11 9.24 -18.17
C ASP A 548 9.64 8.00 -18.90
N LEU A 549 8.79 7.28 -19.64
CA LEU A 549 9.17 6.09 -20.41
C LEU A 549 8.93 6.24 -21.93
N GLY A 550 8.15 7.23 -22.37
CA GLY A 550 7.77 7.40 -23.78
C GLY A 550 6.88 6.27 -24.31
N VAL A 551 6.13 5.61 -23.43
CA VAL A 551 5.24 4.46 -23.73
C VAL A 551 3.81 4.97 -23.88
N THR A 552 3.16 4.72 -25.02
CA THR A 552 1.76 5.12 -25.22
C THR A 552 0.78 4.13 -24.58
N SER A 553 -0.38 4.65 -24.16
CA SER A 553 -1.42 3.92 -23.44
C SER A 553 -2.81 4.37 -23.90
N PRO A 554 -3.91 3.68 -23.57
CA PRO A 554 -5.25 4.14 -23.94
C PRO A 554 -5.58 5.56 -23.42
N VAL A 555 -4.96 5.93 -22.29
CA VAL A 555 -5.03 7.26 -21.66
C VAL A 555 -4.31 8.34 -22.49
N TYR A 556 -3.15 8.01 -23.09
CA TYR A 556 -2.35 8.90 -23.93
C TYR A 556 -1.82 8.17 -25.16
N LYS A 557 -2.50 8.37 -26.30
CA LYS A 557 -2.36 7.54 -27.51
C LYS A 557 -1.21 7.96 -28.43
N THR A 558 -0.66 9.15 -28.23
CA THR A 558 0.44 9.74 -29.00
C THR A 558 1.59 10.15 -28.06
N LEU A 559 2.81 10.26 -28.59
CA LEU A 559 4.00 10.62 -27.81
C LEU A 559 4.04 12.12 -27.46
N ASP A 560 4.68 12.46 -26.34
CA ASP A 560 5.14 13.83 -26.11
C ASP A 560 6.30 14.17 -27.06
N CYS A 561 6.30 15.38 -27.57
CA CYS A 561 7.11 15.78 -28.72
C CYS A 561 8.37 16.56 -28.30
N GLN A 562 9.26 15.91 -27.55
CA GLN A 562 10.61 16.43 -27.35
C GLN A 562 11.39 16.48 -28.68
N LYS A 563 12.12 17.58 -28.89
CA LYS A 563 12.83 17.89 -30.13
C LYS A 563 13.84 16.78 -30.51
N GLY A 564 13.83 16.42 -31.78
CA GLY A 564 14.73 15.42 -32.37
C GLY A 564 14.02 14.30 -33.14
N VAL A 565 12.71 14.12 -32.95
CA VAL A 565 11.88 13.18 -33.74
C VAL A 565 10.88 13.99 -34.57
N ALA A 566 10.98 13.91 -35.90
CA ALA A 566 9.97 14.50 -36.78
C ALA A 566 8.66 13.71 -36.69
N ASN A 567 7.52 14.41 -36.67
CA ASN A 567 6.18 13.83 -36.64
C ASN A 567 5.92 12.84 -35.46
N CYS A 568 6.59 13.04 -34.32
CA CYS A 568 6.47 12.25 -33.08
C CYS A 568 5.03 11.96 -32.62
N ASN A 569 4.10 12.89 -32.86
CA ASN A 569 2.69 12.77 -32.50
C ASN A 569 1.78 12.26 -33.63
N ALA A 570 2.29 11.99 -34.84
CA ALA A 570 1.49 11.67 -36.02
C ALA A 570 1.14 10.17 -36.18
N SER A 571 1.32 9.37 -35.13
CA SER A 571 1.05 7.93 -35.17
C SER A 571 -0.44 7.61 -35.05
N THR A 572 -0.95 6.78 -35.96
CA THR A 572 -2.27 6.13 -35.88
C THR A 572 -2.18 4.66 -35.41
N ALA A 573 -1.01 4.24 -34.95
CA ALA A 573 -0.79 2.87 -34.48
C ALA A 573 -1.57 2.56 -33.19
N ALA A 574 -1.69 1.26 -32.86
CA ALA A 574 -2.11 0.83 -31.54
C ALA A 574 -1.16 1.36 -30.46
N THR A 575 -1.68 1.54 -29.25
CA THR A 575 -0.90 1.97 -28.09
C THR A 575 0.10 0.90 -27.66
N SER A 576 1.26 1.30 -27.15
CA SER A 576 2.29 0.35 -26.69
C SER A 576 1.73 -0.63 -25.66
N ILE A 577 0.92 -0.15 -24.71
CA ILE A 577 0.15 -1.01 -23.80
C ILE A 577 -1.35 -1.00 -24.11
N SER A 578 -2.02 -2.11 -23.78
CA SER A 578 -3.46 -2.31 -23.88
C SER A 578 -4.22 -1.83 -22.64
N GLU A 579 -5.56 -1.91 -22.65
CA GLU A 579 -6.40 -1.60 -21.49
C GLU A 579 -6.06 -2.46 -20.27
N THR A 580 -6.00 -3.79 -20.45
CA THR A 580 -5.68 -4.73 -19.37
C THR A 580 -4.31 -4.46 -18.73
N GLU A 581 -3.38 -3.82 -19.43
CA GLU A 581 -2.07 -3.43 -18.90
C GLU A 581 -2.09 -2.12 -18.10
N ILE A 582 -2.88 -1.12 -18.50
CA ILE A 582 -3.08 0.09 -17.67
C ILE A 582 -3.99 -0.20 -16.45
N GLU A 583 -4.95 -1.11 -16.59
CA GLU A 583 -5.75 -1.67 -15.48
C GLU A 583 -4.88 -2.45 -14.49
N ARG A 584 -3.96 -3.30 -14.97
CA ARG A 584 -2.97 -4.01 -14.15
C ARG A 584 -2.10 -3.04 -13.34
N LEU A 585 -1.52 -2.03 -13.99
CA LEU A 585 -0.70 -1.00 -13.31
C LEU A 585 -1.52 -0.25 -12.24
N SER A 586 -2.74 0.14 -12.58
CA SER A 586 -3.66 0.80 -11.64
C SER A 586 -3.96 -0.13 -10.44
N SER A 587 -4.34 -1.38 -10.69
CA SER A 587 -4.67 -2.39 -9.66
C SER A 587 -3.52 -2.60 -8.66
N TYR A 588 -2.28 -2.70 -9.15
CA TYR A 588 -1.11 -2.80 -8.28
C TYR A 588 -0.95 -1.56 -7.38
N LEU A 589 -1.06 -0.36 -7.94
CA LEU A 589 -0.93 0.89 -7.18
C LEU A 589 -2.12 1.11 -6.21
N SER A 590 -3.32 0.62 -6.54
CA SER A 590 -4.47 0.66 -5.63
C SER A 590 -4.29 -0.29 -4.44
N LEU A 591 -3.77 -1.49 -4.67
CA LEU A 591 -3.71 -2.60 -3.69
C LEU A 591 -2.36 -2.71 -2.94
N LEU A 592 -1.47 -1.72 -3.07
CA LEU A 592 -0.25 -1.61 -2.28
C LEU A 592 -0.56 -1.19 -0.84
N GLY A 593 -0.20 -2.06 0.12
CA GLY A 593 -0.43 -1.83 1.54
C GLY A 593 0.40 -0.67 2.11
N VAL A 594 -0.09 -0.11 3.22
CA VAL A 594 0.62 0.95 3.97
C VAL A 594 1.29 0.32 5.19
N PRO A 595 2.58 0.58 5.50
CA PRO A 595 3.17 0.09 6.74
C PRO A 595 2.36 0.56 7.96
N ALA A 596 2.08 -0.31 8.92
CA ALA A 596 1.53 0.12 10.20
C ALA A 596 2.55 1.00 10.96
N GLN A 597 2.07 1.96 11.75
CA GLN A 597 2.92 2.84 12.56
C GLN A 597 3.75 2.01 13.54
N ARG A 598 5.07 2.20 13.51
CA ARG A 598 6.06 1.56 14.38
C ARG A 598 6.17 2.29 15.72
N SER A 599 5.06 2.33 16.46
CA SER A 599 4.90 3.02 17.74
C SER A 599 4.74 2.07 18.94
N LEU A 600 4.76 0.75 18.72
CA LEU A 600 4.64 -0.27 19.77
C LEU A 600 5.94 -1.05 19.94
N ARG A 601 6.30 -1.34 21.20
CA ARG A 601 7.45 -2.19 21.51
C ARG A 601 7.06 -3.66 21.35
N SER A 602 7.75 -4.36 20.44
CA SER A 602 7.53 -5.79 20.21
C SER A 602 8.11 -6.64 21.34
N GLY A 603 7.42 -7.72 21.70
CA GLY A 603 7.79 -8.63 22.80
C GLY A 603 8.85 -9.66 22.42
N TYR A 604 10.04 -9.18 22.06
CA TYR A 604 11.22 -10.02 21.84
C TYR A 604 11.59 -10.82 23.12
N PRO A 605 12.09 -12.06 22.99
CA PRO A 605 12.71 -12.80 24.09
C PRO A 605 13.94 -12.07 24.66
N ASP A 606 14.23 -12.29 25.94
CA ASP A 606 15.47 -11.82 26.56
C ASP A 606 16.71 -12.36 25.82
N GLY A 607 17.68 -11.49 25.57
CA GLY A 607 18.90 -11.82 24.83
C GLY A 607 18.77 -11.89 23.31
N MET A 608 17.55 -11.93 22.75
CA MET A 608 17.35 -11.87 21.30
C MET A 608 17.58 -10.44 20.79
N ARG A 609 18.26 -10.32 19.64
CA ARG A 609 18.44 -9.04 18.94
C ARG A 609 17.10 -8.46 18.51
N VAL A 610 16.82 -7.22 18.89
CA VAL A 610 15.67 -6.44 18.38
C VAL A 610 16.02 -5.89 16.98
N ALA A 611 15.10 -5.98 16.03
CA ALA A 611 15.31 -5.43 14.68
C ALA A 611 15.26 -3.88 14.72
N PRO A 612 16.11 -3.14 13.99
CA PRO A 612 16.21 -1.67 14.11
C PRO A 612 14.96 -0.88 13.70
N GLU A 613 13.94 -1.51 13.11
CA GLU A 613 12.62 -0.91 12.87
C GLU A 613 11.68 -1.00 14.08
N HIS A 614 11.96 -1.86 15.07
CA HIS A 614 11.15 -2.14 16.27
C HIS A 614 11.77 -1.69 17.59
N ASP A 615 13.04 -1.28 17.60
CA ASP A 615 13.64 -0.66 18.78
C ASP A 615 13.20 0.80 18.87
N VAL A 616 12.05 1.00 19.53
CA VAL A 616 11.34 2.29 19.60
C VAL A 616 10.96 2.63 21.04
N ASP A 617 10.83 3.92 21.33
CA ASP A 617 10.28 4.47 22.57
C ASP A 617 8.84 4.99 22.34
N PRO A 618 7.80 4.24 22.77
CA PRO A 618 6.40 4.67 22.63
C PRO A 618 6.07 5.97 23.39
N ALA A 619 6.77 6.28 24.48
CA ALA A 619 6.54 7.50 25.25
C ALA A 619 7.10 8.72 24.53
N GLN A 620 8.31 8.61 23.96
CA GLN A 620 8.89 9.64 23.10
C GLN A 620 8.04 9.86 21.84
N ILE A 621 7.56 8.80 21.19
CA ILE A 621 6.67 8.88 20.01
C ILE A 621 5.33 9.54 20.37
N SER A 622 4.72 9.20 21.51
CA SER A 622 3.49 9.84 21.99
C SER A 622 3.67 11.33 22.32
N ARG A 623 4.80 11.69 22.95
CA ARG A 623 5.20 13.09 23.16
C ARG A 623 5.37 13.82 21.83
N GLY A 624 6.01 13.19 20.85
CA GLY A 624 6.19 13.71 19.49
C GLY A 624 4.89 13.98 18.75
N ALA A 625 3.93 13.04 18.79
CA ALA A 625 2.60 13.22 18.19
C ALA A 625 1.85 14.41 18.82
N THR A 626 1.94 14.55 20.15
CA THR A 626 1.35 15.66 20.89
C THR A 626 1.96 17.01 20.47
N LEU A 627 3.29 17.06 20.32
CA LEU A 627 4.02 18.25 19.89
C LEU A 627 3.77 18.63 18.43
N PHE A 628 3.66 17.65 17.53
CA PHE A 628 3.29 17.85 16.12
C PHE A 628 1.92 18.52 15.98
N ALA A 629 0.95 18.13 16.82
CA ALA A 629 -0.35 18.80 16.91
C ALA A 629 -0.24 20.22 17.51
N GLN A 630 0.51 20.40 18.60
CA GLN A 630 0.72 21.71 19.24
C GLN A 630 1.44 22.72 18.33
N ALA A 631 2.38 22.25 17.51
CA ALA A 631 3.04 23.03 16.47
C ALA A 631 2.12 23.37 15.27
N ARG A 632 0.88 22.85 15.22
CA ARG A 632 -0.05 22.96 14.06
C ARG A 632 0.52 22.41 12.74
N CYS A 633 1.37 21.39 12.79
CA CYS A 633 1.75 20.65 11.57
C CYS A 633 0.53 19.94 10.96
N GLY A 634 -0.41 19.51 11.81
CA GLY A 634 -1.64 18.81 11.42
C GLY A 634 -2.70 19.64 10.68
N THR A 635 -2.54 20.96 10.51
CA THR A 635 -3.48 21.76 9.69
C THR A 635 -3.40 21.34 8.22
N CYS A 636 -2.18 21.27 7.66
CA CYS A 636 -1.95 20.72 6.32
C CYS A 636 -1.86 19.18 6.36
N HIS A 637 -1.05 18.65 7.28
CA HIS A 637 -0.83 17.21 7.45
C HIS A 637 -1.94 16.56 8.30
N THR A 638 -3.19 16.72 7.86
CA THR A 638 -4.40 16.26 8.54
C THR A 638 -4.29 14.78 8.94
N PRO A 639 -4.25 14.46 10.26
CA PRO A 639 -3.83 13.14 10.72
C PRO A 639 -4.68 11.96 10.24
N GLN A 640 -5.97 12.19 9.98
CA GLN A 640 -6.94 11.14 9.67
C GLN A 640 -7.84 11.57 8.51
N LEU A 641 -8.14 10.63 7.60
CA LEU A 641 -9.19 10.75 6.59
C LEU A 641 -10.10 9.51 6.67
N LYS A 642 -11.27 9.57 6.03
CA LYS A 642 -12.15 8.41 5.82
C LYS A 642 -12.33 8.16 4.32
N THR A 643 -12.25 6.90 3.89
CA THR A 643 -12.55 6.53 2.50
C THR A 643 -14.05 6.28 2.29
N GLY A 644 -14.49 6.51 1.06
CA GLY A 644 -15.88 6.41 0.64
C GLY A 644 -16.38 4.99 0.43
N ALA A 645 -17.63 4.88 -0.02
CA ALA A 645 -18.31 3.60 -0.21
C ALA A 645 -18.29 3.09 -1.67
N ASN A 646 -17.64 3.79 -2.60
CA ASN A 646 -17.82 3.61 -4.06
C ASN A 646 -16.62 3.04 -4.83
N HIS A 647 -15.41 2.99 -4.24
CA HIS A 647 -14.20 2.55 -4.94
C HIS A 647 -14.29 1.06 -5.40
N PRO A 648 -13.94 0.67 -6.65
CA PRO A 648 -14.10 -0.71 -7.15
C PRO A 648 -13.58 -1.85 -6.25
N PHE A 649 -12.36 -1.75 -5.72
CA PHE A 649 -11.83 -2.70 -4.71
C PHE A 649 -12.49 -2.47 -3.34
N ALA A 650 -12.97 -3.55 -2.69
CA ALA A 650 -13.66 -3.49 -1.40
C ALA A 650 -12.70 -3.18 -0.24
N GLU A 651 -11.45 -3.60 -0.36
CA GLU A 651 -10.31 -3.34 0.52
C GLU A 651 -10.17 -1.87 0.93
N LEU A 652 -10.56 -0.99 0.01
CA LEU A 652 -10.36 0.45 0.06
C LEU A 652 -11.63 1.20 0.46
N ARG A 653 -12.78 0.52 0.61
CA ARG A 653 -14.06 1.15 1.00
C ARG A 653 -14.17 1.34 2.52
N ASN A 654 -14.79 2.44 2.93
CA ASN A 654 -15.19 2.75 4.32
C ASN A 654 -14.07 2.72 5.38
N GLN A 655 -12.80 2.81 4.98
CA GLN A 655 -11.64 2.75 5.86
C GLN A 655 -11.46 4.06 6.63
N THR A 656 -11.09 3.96 7.91
CA THR A 656 -10.48 5.07 8.65
C THR A 656 -8.98 4.96 8.50
N ILE A 657 -8.37 5.94 7.83
CA ILE A 657 -6.95 5.93 7.44
C ILE A 657 -6.21 7.09 8.10
N HIS A 658 -4.90 6.94 8.32
CA HIS A 658 -4.06 7.97 8.95
C HIS A 658 -2.92 8.41 8.02
N PRO A 659 -3.22 9.15 6.93
CA PRO A 659 -2.25 9.48 5.90
C PRO A 659 -1.41 10.73 6.21
N TYR A 660 -1.84 11.55 7.19
CA TYR A 660 -1.22 12.85 7.52
C TYR A 660 -1.15 13.80 6.30
N THR A 661 -2.30 14.03 5.66
CA THR A 661 -2.47 14.97 4.53
C THR A 661 -3.95 15.30 4.30
N ASN A 662 -4.23 16.53 3.89
CA ASN A 662 -5.52 16.99 3.34
C ASN A 662 -5.63 16.87 1.80
N LEU A 663 -4.55 16.47 1.11
CA LEU A 663 -4.38 16.50 -0.35
C LEU A 663 -4.60 17.88 -1.02
N MET A 664 -4.64 18.97 -0.26
CA MET A 664 -4.77 20.33 -0.79
C MET A 664 -3.42 20.93 -1.20
N LEU A 665 -3.48 21.94 -2.07
CA LEU A 665 -2.38 22.86 -2.32
C LEU A 665 -2.23 23.86 -1.16
N HIS A 666 -0.98 24.20 -0.85
CA HIS A 666 -0.59 25.29 0.04
C HIS A 666 0.58 26.08 -0.57
N ASP A 667 0.63 27.39 -0.35
CA ASP A 667 1.81 28.19 -0.68
C ASP A 667 2.92 27.92 0.33
N MET A 668 3.98 27.27 -0.13
CA MET A 668 5.16 26.94 0.67
C MET A 668 6.23 28.06 0.64
N GLY A 669 5.91 29.20 0.02
CA GLY A 669 6.74 30.40 -0.05
C GLY A 669 7.77 30.39 -1.19
N PRO A 670 8.38 31.56 -1.48
CA PRO A 670 9.27 31.74 -2.63
C PRO A 670 10.53 30.87 -2.59
N GLU A 671 10.95 30.43 -1.41
CA GLU A 671 12.09 29.53 -1.27
C GLU A 671 11.82 28.10 -1.77
N LEU A 672 10.56 27.67 -1.75
CA LEU A 672 10.12 26.38 -2.31
C LEU A 672 9.36 26.55 -3.63
N ALA A 673 9.33 27.74 -4.23
CA ALA A 673 8.77 27.92 -5.56
C ALA A 673 9.66 27.28 -6.65
N ASP A 674 9.01 26.67 -7.65
CA ASP A 674 9.62 26.38 -8.95
C ASP A 674 9.37 27.55 -9.92
N THR A 675 9.31 27.32 -11.24
CA THR A 675 8.81 28.33 -12.21
C THR A 675 7.60 27.85 -13.01
N LEU A 676 6.94 26.75 -12.62
CA LEU A 676 5.90 26.09 -13.41
C LEU A 676 4.54 26.11 -12.71
N THR A 677 3.60 26.88 -13.26
CA THR A 677 2.17 26.75 -12.94
C THR A 677 1.64 25.42 -13.47
N GLU A 678 0.81 24.70 -12.69
CA GLU A 678 0.11 23.49 -13.15
C GLU A 678 -1.39 23.59 -12.82
N GLY A 679 -2.20 23.95 -13.82
CA GLY A 679 -3.62 24.25 -13.58
C GLY A 679 -3.78 25.49 -12.72
N GLN A 680 -4.33 25.34 -11.51
CA GLN A 680 -4.46 26.44 -10.53
C GLN A 680 -3.27 26.51 -9.55
N ALA A 681 -2.37 25.52 -9.56
CA ALA A 681 -1.20 25.53 -8.70
C ALA A 681 -0.11 26.47 -9.24
N ALA A 682 0.02 27.64 -8.63
CA ALA A 682 1.10 28.59 -8.87
C ALA A 682 2.51 28.00 -8.56
N PRO A 683 3.62 28.69 -8.90
CA PRO A 683 4.96 28.14 -8.71
C PRO A 683 5.33 27.73 -7.26
N GLY A 684 4.84 28.47 -6.25
CA GLY A 684 5.00 28.17 -4.81
C GLY A 684 3.98 27.17 -4.23
N MET A 685 2.94 26.81 -5.00
CA MET A 685 1.84 25.95 -4.53
C MET A 685 2.21 24.47 -4.66
N TRP A 686 2.14 23.73 -3.54
CA TRP A 686 2.43 22.30 -3.50
C TRP A 686 1.34 21.53 -2.78
N ARG A 687 1.02 20.32 -3.27
CA ARG A 687 0.10 19.40 -2.63
C ARG A 687 0.74 18.81 -1.37
N THR A 688 0.07 18.83 -0.23
CA THR A 688 0.52 18.14 0.98
C THR A 688 0.77 16.65 0.71
N PRO A 689 2.02 16.13 0.81
CA PRO A 689 2.27 14.70 0.65
C PRO A 689 1.83 13.93 1.91
N PRO A 690 1.34 12.68 1.78
CA PRO A 690 1.12 11.82 2.94
C PRO A 690 2.43 11.53 3.65
N LEU A 691 2.40 11.43 4.98
CA LEU A 691 3.59 11.11 5.81
C LEU A 691 3.67 9.62 6.18
N TRP A 692 2.69 8.79 5.82
CA TRP A 692 2.80 7.35 6.06
C TRP A 692 4.05 6.76 5.40
N GLY A 693 4.71 5.80 6.06
CA GLY A 693 5.97 5.21 5.64
C GLY A 693 7.20 6.14 5.62
N ILE A 694 7.09 7.42 6.00
CA ILE A 694 8.23 8.37 5.87
C ILE A 694 9.43 7.98 6.72
N GLY A 695 9.21 7.40 7.91
CA GLY A 695 10.26 6.83 8.75
C GLY A 695 10.84 5.52 8.22
N SER A 696 10.10 4.85 7.33
CA SER A 696 10.50 3.57 6.73
C SER A 696 11.42 3.73 5.50
N LEU A 697 11.47 4.93 4.89
CA LEU A 697 12.33 5.24 3.74
C LEU A 697 13.81 4.93 3.97
N LYS A 698 14.31 5.13 5.20
CA LYS A 698 15.72 4.87 5.55
C LYS A 698 16.10 3.39 5.42
N TYR A 699 15.15 2.46 5.48
CA TYR A 699 15.39 1.05 5.19
C TYR A 699 15.20 0.76 3.69
N VAL A 700 14.10 1.24 3.10
CA VAL A 700 13.75 1.03 1.67
C VAL A 700 14.84 1.56 0.71
N GLN A 701 15.49 2.67 1.04
CA GLN A 701 16.56 3.27 0.22
C GLN A 701 17.98 2.89 0.68
N GLY A 702 18.16 1.91 1.57
CA GLY A 702 19.49 1.42 1.97
C GLY A 702 20.32 2.40 2.81
N GLY A 703 19.66 3.12 3.73
CA GLY A 703 20.28 4.01 4.71
C GLY A 703 19.78 5.47 4.59
N ALA A 704 19.78 6.18 5.72
CA ALA A 704 19.27 7.55 5.82
C ALA A 704 20.00 8.54 4.89
N GLN A 705 21.29 8.31 4.60
CA GLN A 705 22.09 9.11 3.67
C GLN A 705 21.55 9.10 2.24
N ASN A 706 20.76 8.10 1.86
CA ASN A 706 20.13 7.94 0.56
C ASN A 706 18.71 8.54 0.47
N VAL A 707 18.11 8.95 1.60
CA VAL A 707 16.74 9.49 1.64
C VAL A 707 16.73 10.98 1.37
N ARG A 708 15.76 11.48 0.61
CA ARG A 708 15.55 12.91 0.33
C ARG A 708 14.08 13.32 0.42
N TYR A 709 13.89 14.58 0.81
CA TYR A 709 12.59 15.17 1.14
C TYR A 709 12.33 16.42 0.29
N LEU A 710 11.06 16.87 0.29
CA LEU A 710 10.52 17.95 -0.56
C LEU A 710 10.44 17.56 -2.05
N HIS A 711 9.83 18.42 -2.87
CA HIS A 711 9.46 18.11 -4.25
C HIS A 711 10.66 17.79 -5.15
N ASP A 712 11.80 18.45 -4.93
CA ASP A 712 13.03 18.33 -5.71
C ASP A 712 14.11 17.46 -5.04
N GLY A 713 13.79 16.85 -3.89
CA GLY A 713 14.75 16.06 -3.12
C GLY A 713 15.90 16.88 -2.52
N ARG A 714 15.77 18.21 -2.34
CA ARG A 714 16.87 19.03 -1.80
C ARG A 714 17.23 18.67 -0.35
N ALA A 715 16.23 18.42 0.49
CA ALA A 715 16.42 18.27 1.93
C ALA A 715 16.90 16.87 2.31
N ARG A 716 17.92 16.80 3.18
CA ARG A 716 18.63 15.57 3.55
C ARG A 716 18.08 14.90 4.81
N THR A 717 17.40 15.65 5.66
CA THR A 717 16.81 15.17 6.92
C THR A 717 15.40 15.73 7.11
N LEU A 718 14.63 15.13 8.02
CA LEU A 718 13.34 15.68 8.43
C LEU A 718 13.47 17.07 9.08
N MET A 719 14.53 17.31 9.87
CA MET A 719 14.85 18.63 10.43
C MET A 719 15.07 19.67 9.33
N GLU A 720 15.87 19.34 8.30
CA GLU A 720 16.08 20.23 7.15
C GLU A 720 14.78 20.46 6.37
N ALA A 721 13.99 19.42 6.16
CA ALA A 721 12.71 19.51 5.46
C ALA A 721 11.72 20.43 6.18
N ILE A 722 11.61 20.35 7.52
CA ILE A 722 10.77 21.25 8.32
C ILE A 722 11.28 22.69 8.23
N ALA A 723 12.59 22.91 8.38
CA ALA A 723 13.18 24.25 8.28
C ALA A 723 12.97 24.91 6.90
N TRP A 724 12.86 24.14 5.83
CA TRP A 724 12.50 24.63 4.48
C TRP A 724 11.05 25.14 4.34
N HIS A 725 10.12 24.79 5.24
CA HIS A 725 8.71 25.21 5.12
C HIS A 725 8.59 26.74 5.19
N GLY A 726 8.01 27.37 4.17
CA GLY A 726 7.70 28.80 4.14
C GLY A 726 6.21 29.04 3.92
N GLY A 727 5.87 30.28 3.50
CA GLY A 727 4.50 30.67 3.20
C GLY A 727 3.55 30.40 4.36
N GLU A 728 2.45 29.70 4.09
CA GLU A 728 1.42 29.32 5.07
C GLU A 728 2.00 28.50 6.24
N ALA A 729 2.96 27.63 5.96
CA ALA A 729 3.55 26.74 6.96
C ALA A 729 4.58 27.42 7.90
N THR A 730 4.89 28.71 7.68
CA THR A 730 5.82 29.50 8.51
C THR A 730 5.45 29.46 9.99
N ASN A 731 4.17 29.68 10.31
CA ASN A 731 3.66 29.67 11.69
C ASN A 731 3.83 28.33 12.40
N SER A 732 3.83 27.22 11.67
CA SER A 732 3.95 25.87 12.24
C SER A 732 5.41 25.44 12.36
N ARG A 733 6.25 25.85 11.40
CA ARG A 733 7.71 25.71 11.49
C ARG A 733 8.27 26.46 12.69
N ASP A 734 7.93 27.73 12.86
CA ASP A 734 8.55 28.58 13.90
C ASP A 734 8.19 28.09 15.31
N LYS A 735 7.01 27.47 15.49
CA LYS A 735 6.64 26.75 16.71
C LYS A 735 7.51 25.52 16.95
N PHE A 736 7.77 24.71 15.91
CA PHE A 736 8.67 23.55 16.01
C PHE A 736 10.11 23.97 16.31
N GLU A 737 10.61 25.02 15.66
CA GLU A 737 11.96 25.55 15.89
C GLU A 737 12.12 26.07 17.33
N ALA A 738 11.07 26.69 17.89
CA ALA A 738 11.01 27.16 19.27
C ALA A 738 10.78 26.06 20.34
N LEU A 739 10.55 24.80 19.96
CA LEU A 739 10.54 23.68 20.92
C LEU A 739 11.94 23.44 21.50
N SER A 740 12.03 22.83 22.69
CA SER A 740 13.33 22.37 23.21
C SER A 740 13.95 21.32 22.27
N LYS A 741 15.28 21.19 22.25
CA LYS A 741 15.95 20.14 21.44
C LYS A 741 15.39 18.73 21.70
N ALA A 742 15.08 18.39 22.95
CA ALA A 742 14.49 17.09 23.30
C ALA A 742 13.06 16.92 22.72
N ASP A 743 12.26 17.98 22.73
CA ASP A 743 10.93 18.01 22.13
C ASP A 743 10.99 17.96 20.59
N ARG A 744 11.95 18.65 19.96
CA ARG A 744 12.22 18.51 18.51
C ARG A 744 12.60 17.07 18.17
N THR A 745 13.49 16.43 18.94
CA THR A 745 13.81 15.01 18.79
C THR A 745 12.59 14.11 18.97
N ALA A 746 11.68 14.42 19.90
CA ALA A 746 10.43 13.66 20.06
C ALA A 746 9.52 13.77 18.82
N VAL A 747 9.34 14.96 18.25
CA VAL A 747 8.60 15.14 16.98
C VAL A 747 9.26 14.35 15.84
N LEU A 748 10.60 14.35 15.76
CA LEU A 748 11.31 13.55 14.76
C LEU A 748 11.12 12.05 14.99
N ALA A 749 11.17 11.56 16.23
CA ALA A 749 10.88 10.16 16.56
C ALA A 749 9.44 9.75 16.19
N PHE A 750 8.46 10.65 16.38
CA PHE A 750 7.10 10.44 15.89
C PHE A 750 7.05 10.33 14.36
N LEU A 751 7.67 11.25 13.62
CA LEU A 751 7.74 11.17 12.17
C LEU A 751 8.50 9.92 11.68
N GLU A 752 9.53 9.48 12.41
CA GLU A 752 10.26 8.24 12.12
C GLU A 752 9.51 6.95 12.53
N SER A 753 8.38 7.07 13.23
CA SER A 753 7.45 5.95 13.50
C SER A 753 6.43 5.71 12.38
N LEU A 754 6.23 6.68 11.48
CA LEU A 754 5.28 6.62 10.37
C LEU A 754 5.82 5.78 9.20
#